data_AF-K3UM23-F1
#
_entry.id   AF-K3UM23-F1
#
_cell.length_a   1.000
_cell.length_b   1.000
_cell.length_c   1.000
_cell.angle_alpha   90.00
_cell.angle_beta   90.00
_cell.angle_gamma   90.00
#
_symmetry.space_group_name_H-M   'P 1'
#
loop_
_entity.id
_entity.type
_entity.pdbx_description
1 polymer ?
#
loop_
_entity_poly.entity_id
_entity_poly.type
_entity_poly.pdbx_seq_one_letter_code
_entity_poly.pdbx_strand_id
1 'polypeptide(L)'
;MEMSRIRLQPRGKSTSMSREPNSSKKRSTACQRCNKRRTKCDGSIIGVPCSACKKSNNHDQCALMQSKRKRGPDGRYTLEPAASSPSLRISDDISVNNAIDGSMGSPTPRHEQVVGNGSERAPSSSQAGSPSQLTIQPSVVGESWYASYVMRGYTPGHSSVHRPIGECNETVQDVTFATGANDVSRNLPQPQDKPALSDLPRPDMVDSLIKAYFDRFHTFCPILSKRSFFTSIHDGTVSATLLRSILFVASLHCDLEVLHRMGYSTRLDANHDLFTNASASFDLDRDSSRLDMILSSYLLHYWFGNPTAYRDCHWWIAAAIRSAQCTGYHRSTSNSRMCPEQRSRWKRIWWCLYVRDRQIAISTGTPMVINDMDYDVEELVMDDLIDESAETAQYIVAQRLQRQCNKSRETKLVVDAATQVFNLVENSLLYWTPEHFPMIYVSALFSAMMALAVDGSATAPRSDQMFVKIRRGLLALKQFEQVYNVARWIRNFFMDILNRSDSGGGSRGEVPAASPPSNGITSEIRVPEESARHPVIQEEPAHLLAGTSSEADQLTFVASDLNLGGTTFMLDHDSGDVGAEGGGFWPTYLANGVFSNTSTGDAIDFPQPDSTQYQAMYFLADLGLSNGTAGPVYDGLIRLWAYMLGLAVVGAGYAVTTFDWSKRPSSSSTQPLASTPTIQHDITAANIRAATKEFAALLGAENVSTDQADLITHSGSDYQSYAWTEEQAICSNVILYPETTEQVSELMKVCSRRRLPVTPYSGGTSIEGQYIPHFRGICVDFGRMSSIVELNKDDLDCVVQPGIGWMDLNEELATHGLFFPPDPGPGAMIGGMVGTGCSGTNAAAYGTMKDWVLSLTVVLADGTIIKTRQRARKSSAGYDLTRTFIGSEGTLGLVTEATLKLAVKPPCEAVAVCTFPSLRDAASAVRDVLSAGIQVAAVEILDDVQMKSINESALTRIKWKEEPTLFFKFTGSDDFIVEHVAKKVGVITKQNRSTAYTFASDETERNELWSARKNALWSMLAMRKSPTDKVWTTDVAVPMSRLPDIIDFAKKDIEKSGLVGSVVGHVGDGNFHTLLLFPEDKRQVAEDIVHRMVDKAIEMKGTATGEHGVGLVKRDYLEKELGKDTVDMMRSMKNAFDPMCILNCDKVIRMQAAS
;
A
#
# COMPACT_ATOMS: atom_id res chain seq x y z
N MET A 1 -48.14 -25.78 -53.02
CA MET A 1 -49.04 -26.84 -53.53
C MET A 1 -48.41 -28.18 -53.16
N GLU A 2 -49.22 -29.19 -52.84
CA GLU A 2 -48.89 -30.64 -52.74
C GLU A 2 -47.79 -31.05 -51.72
N MET A 3 -48.02 -31.98 -50.79
CA MET A 3 -48.25 -33.44 -50.91
C MET A 3 -46.96 -34.20 -51.34
N SER A 4 -46.55 -35.32 -50.72
CA SER A 4 -47.26 -36.21 -49.77
C SER A 4 -46.35 -37.08 -48.88
N ARG A 5 -46.84 -37.36 -47.64
CA ARG A 5 -46.93 -38.66 -46.90
C ARG A 5 -45.63 -39.50 -46.71
N ILE A 6 -45.49 -40.42 -45.74
CA ILE A 6 -46.43 -41.31 -45.02
C ILE A 6 -46.09 -41.38 -43.51
N ARG A 7 -47.11 -41.54 -42.63
CA ARG A 7 -46.96 -41.93 -41.22
C ARG A 7 -47.06 -43.46 -41.05
N LEU A 8 -46.47 -44.03 -39.99
CA LEU A 8 -47.10 -45.15 -39.27
C LEU A 8 -46.63 -45.27 -37.81
N GLN A 9 -47.53 -45.77 -36.97
CA GLN A 9 -47.42 -46.21 -35.57
C GLN A 9 -48.50 -47.32 -35.42
N PRO A 10 -48.61 -48.08 -34.31
CA PRO A 10 -47.65 -48.38 -33.25
C PRO A 10 -47.53 -49.90 -32.97
N ARG A 11 -46.64 -50.30 -32.05
CA ARG A 11 -46.84 -51.34 -30.99
C ARG A 11 -45.51 -51.65 -30.32
N GLY A 12 -45.53 -52.09 -29.07
CA GLY A 12 -44.35 -52.62 -28.38
C GLY A 12 -44.67 -53.92 -27.65
N LYS A 13 -43.63 -54.74 -27.42
CA LYS A 13 -43.59 -55.75 -26.34
C LYS A 13 -42.17 -56.29 -26.12
N SER A 14 -41.75 -56.26 -24.85
CA SER A 14 -40.95 -57.25 -24.11
C SER A 14 -39.75 -58.00 -24.72
N THR A 15 -38.69 -58.03 -23.90
CA THR A 15 -37.78 -59.16 -23.56
C THR A 15 -36.55 -59.54 -24.42
N SER A 16 -35.39 -59.41 -23.75
CA SER A 16 -34.23 -60.32 -23.66
C SER A 16 -33.34 -60.60 -24.88
N MET A 17 -32.10 -60.10 -24.82
CA MET A 17 -30.78 -60.73 -25.06
C MET A 17 -29.71 -59.61 -24.91
N SER A 18 -28.42 -59.81 -24.60
CA SER A 18 -27.64 -60.87 -23.93
C SER A 18 -26.25 -60.23 -23.61
N ARG A 19 -25.51 -60.70 -22.59
CA ARG A 19 -24.19 -60.10 -22.22
C ARG A 19 -23.10 -60.36 -23.28
N GLU A 20 -22.24 -59.37 -23.52
CA GLU A 20 -20.84 -59.48 -23.98
C GLU A 20 -20.03 -58.28 -23.41
N PRO A 21 -18.68 -58.30 -23.37
CA PRO A 21 -17.94 -57.70 -22.25
C PRO A 21 -17.35 -56.28 -22.45
N ASN A 22 -17.11 -55.64 -21.30
CA ASN A 22 -16.62 -54.27 -21.16
C ASN A 22 -15.10 -54.13 -21.44
N SER A 23 -14.69 -53.13 -22.23
CA SER A 23 -13.28 -52.90 -22.60
C SER A 23 -12.65 -51.75 -21.80
N SER A 24 -11.55 -52.03 -21.08
CA SER A 24 -10.78 -51.02 -20.35
C SER A 24 -9.37 -50.86 -20.95
N LYS A 25 -9.02 -49.62 -21.31
CA LYS A 25 -7.73 -49.27 -21.96
C LYS A 25 -6.55 -49.76 -21.10
N LYS A 26 -5.60 -50.47 -21.70
CA LYS A 26 -4.35 -50.90 -21.04
C LYS A 26 -3.35 -49.73 -21.04
N ARG A 27 -2.77 -49.41 -19.87
CA ARG A 27 -1.60 -48.52 -19.76
C ARG A 27 -0.31 -49.31 -20.03
N SER A 28 0.77 -48.62 -20.37
CA SER A 28 1.89 -49.15 -21.17
C SER A 28 3.01 -49.86 -20.42
N THR A 29 3.00 -49.95 -19.09
CA THR A 29 4.07 -50.61 -18.32
C THR A 29 3.52 -51.38 -17.12
N ALA A 30 4.08 -52.56 -16.86
CA ALA A 30 3.73 -53.42 -15.73
C ALA A 30 4.98 -53.74 -14.91
N CYS A 31 4.83 -53.93 -13.59
CA CYS A 31 5.94 -54.39 -12.75
C CYS A 31 6.45 -55.76 -13.20
N GLN A 32 7.72 -56.06 -12.96
CA GLN A 32 8.38 -57.28 -13.45
C GLN A 32 7.62 -58.56 -13.08
N ARG A 33 7.10 -58.66 -11.84
CA ARG A 33 6.34 -59.83 -11.38
C ARG A 33 5.01 -60.01 -12.11
N CYS A 34 4.24 -58.94 -12.33
CA CYS A 34 2.99 -59.01 -13.10
C CYS A 34 3.26 -59.26 -14.59
N ASN A 35 4.30 -58.64 -15.16
CA ASN A 35 4.71 -58.86 -16.56
C ASN A 35 5.12 -60.33 -16.78
N LYS A 36 5.98 -60.88 -15.91
CA LYS A 36 6.44 -62.29 -15.96
C LYS A 36 5.30 -63.30 -15.73
N ARG A 37 4.30 -62.95 -14.91
CA ARG A 37 3.06 -63.75 -14.72
C ARG A 37 1.94 -63.44 -15.73
N ARG A 38 2.15 -62.51 -16.68
CA ARG A 38 1.16 -61.98 -17.63
C ARG A 38 -0.17 -61.52 -17.00
N THR A 39 -0.14 -61.04 -15.75
CA THR A 39 -1.31 -60.52 -15.02
C THR A 39 -1.46 -59.01 -15.17
N LYS A 40 -2.70 -58.50 -15.04
CA LYS A 40 -2.98 -57.05 -15.12
C LYS A 40 -2.28 -56.33 -13.95
N CYS A 41 -1.54 -55.27 -14.27
CA CYS A 41 -0.82 -54.44 -13.32
C CYS A 41 -1.42 -53.03 -13.30
N ASP A 42 -1.46 -52.43 -12.12
CA ASP A 42 -2.04 -51.12 -11.81
C ASP A 42 -1.09 -50.19 -11.04
N GLY A 43 0.07 -50.68 -10.60
CA GLY A 43 1.07 -49.87 -9.90
C GLY A 43 1.69 -48.80 -10.81
N SER A 44 1.77 -47.57 -10.30
CA SER A 44 2.24 -46.37 -11.00
C SER A 44 3.43 -45.67 -10.34
N ILE A 45 3.68 -45.93 -9.05
CA ILE A 45 4.68 -45.21 -8.23
C ILE A 45 5.81 -46.18 -7.86
N ILE A 46 7.06 -45.81 -8.15
CA ILE A 46 8.24 -46.61 -7.80
C ILE A 46 8.32 -46.76 -6.27
N GLY A 47 8.52 -47.99 -5.79
CA GLY A 47 8.47 -48.34 -4.36
C GLY A 47 7.08 -48.71 -3.83
N VAL A 48 5.98 -48.42 -4.56
CA VAL A 48 4.62 -48.78 -4.12
C VAL A 48 4.14 -50.07 -4.81
N PRO A 49 3.82 -51.14 -4.04
CA PRO A 49 3.37 -52.41 -4.63
C PRO A 49 2.01 -52.31 -5.32
N CYS A 50 1.92 -52.79 -6.56
CA CYS A 50 0.66 -52.91 -7.31
C CYS A 50 -0.33 -53.86 -6.62
N SER A 51 -1.63 -53.70 -6.86
CA SER A 51 -2.68 -54.44 -6.13
C SER A 51 -2.56 -55.95 -6.29
N ALA A 52 -2.06 -56.43 -7.44
CA ALA A 52 -1.83 -57.86 -7.68
C ALA A 52 -0.62 -58.43 -6.89
N CYS A 53 0.43 -57.64 -6.66
CA CYS A 53 1.56 -58.04 -5.80
C CYS A 53 1.20 -57.89 -4.31
N LYS A 54 0.45 -56.84 -3.95
CA LYS A 54 -0.10 -56.62 -2.60
C LYS A 54 -1.06 -57.73 -2.18
N LYS A 55 -2.05 -58.10 -3.02
CA LYS A 55 -2.99 -59.22 -2.78
C LYS A 55 -2.34 -60.61 -2.78
N SER A 56 -1.17 -60.78 -3.40
CA SER A 56 -0.40 -62.02 -3.30
C SER A 56 0.70 -61.99 -2.22
N ASN A 57 0.64 -61.01 -1.31
CA ASN A 57 1.53 -60.82 -0.16
C ASN A 57 3.02 -60.98 -0.49
N ASN A 58 3.47 -60.37 -1.58
CA ASN A 58 4.86 -60.34 -2.06
C ASN A 58 5.12 -58.91 -2.57
N HIS A 59 5.13 -57.95 -1.65
CA HIS A 59 5.18 -56.53 -1.97
C HIS A 59 6.57 -56.09 -2.47
N ASP A 60 7.59 -56.56 -1.78
CA ASP A 60 9.04 -56.50 -2.05
C ASP A 60 9.45 -56.99 -3.47
N GLN A 61 8.64 -57.83 -4.12
CA GLN A 61 8.91 -58.30 -5.50
C GLN A 61 8.26 -57.41 -6.59
N CYS A 62 7.75 -56.23 -6.25
CA CYS A 62 7.00 -55.36 -7.15
C CYS A 62 7.85 -54.26 -7.83
N ALA A 63 8.96 -54.63 -8.46
CA ALA A 63 9.79 -53.68 -9.22
C ALA A 63 9.05 -53.16 -10.47
N LEU A 64 8.70 -51.87 -10.50
CA LEU A 64 8.22 -51.17 -11.70
C LEU A 64 9.39 -50.85 -12.63
N MET A 65 9.19 -51.05 -13.95
CA MET A 65 10.23 -50.78 -14.94
C MET A 65 10.11 -49.33 -15.45
N GLN A 66 11.19 -48.56 -15.44
CA GLN A 66 11.26 -47.27 -16.13
C GLN A 66 11.29 -47.47 -17.66
N SER A 67 10.70 -46.53 -18.41
CA SER A 67 10.66 -46.57 -19.88
C SER A 67 11.91 -45.94 -20.50
N LYS A 68 12.76 -46.75 -21.14
CA LYS A 68 13.94 -46.27 -21.90
C LYS A 68 13.58 -45.67 -23.27
N ARG A 69 12.63 -44.74 -23.31
CA ARG A 69 12.22 -44.00 -24.53
C ARG A 69 11.84 -42.57 -24.18
N LYS A 70 12.62 -41.60 -24.68
CA LYS A 70 12.26 -40.17 -24.68
C LYS A 70 11.57 -39.82 -26.01
N ARG A 71 10.76 -38.77 -26.03
CA ARG A 71 10.10 -38.25 -27.24
C ARG A 71 10.95 -37.13 -27.83
N GLY A 72 11.18 -37.13 -29.13
CA GLY A 72 11.88 -36.06 -29.85
C GLY A 72 10.98 -34.87 -30.17
N PRO A 73 11.56 -33.72 -30.61
CA PRO A 73 10.79 -32.54 -31.05
C PRO A 73 9.88 -32.83 -32.25
N ASP A 74 10.24 -33.79 -33.10
CA ASP A 74 9.41 -34.31 -34.21
C ASP A 74 8.22 -35.17 -33.74
N GLY A 75 8.06 -35.34 -32.43
CA GLY A 75 7.02 -36.14 -31.80
C GLY A 75 7.25 -37.65 -31.82
N ARG A 76 8.34 -38.16 -32.42
CA ARG A 76 8.65 -39.60 -32.50
C ARG A 76 9.42 -40.08 -31.26
N TYR A 77 9.52 -41.41 -31.11
CA TYR A 77 10.23 -42.06 -30.00
C TYR A 77 11.40 -42.88 -30.52
N THR A 78 12.61 -42.57 -30.05
CA THR A 78 13.84 -43.33 -30.34
C THR A 78 14.24 -44.24 -29.17
N LEU A 79 15.21 -45.12 -29.42
CA LEU A 79 15.82 -46.02 -28.44
C LEU A 79 17.33 -45.70 -28.39
N GLU A 80 17.89 -45.60 -27.19
CA GLU A 80 19.34 -45.46 -27.01
C GLU A 80 20.08 -46.76 -27.35
N PRO A 81 21.30 -46.68 -27.92
CA PRO A 81 22.24 -47.80 -27.95
C PRO A 81 22.66 -48.19 -26.52
N ALA A 82 22.73 -49.48 -26.22
CA ALA A 82 23.04 -49.94 -24.87
C ALA A 82 24.56 -49.91 -24.58
N ALA A 83 25.00 -48.94 -23.76
CA ALA A 83 26.29 -49.02 -23.09
C ALA A 83 26.25 -50.09 -21.98
N SER A 84 27.35 -50.86 -21.83
CA SER A 84 27.42 -52.04 -20.96
C SER A 84 27.76 -51.69 -19.50
N SER A 85 26.98 -52.22 -18.56
CA SER A 85 27.32 -52.20 -17.13
C SER A 85 28.15 -53.44 -16.75
N PRO A 86 29.27 -53.28 -16.04
CA PRO A 86 29.79 -54.30 -15.14
C PRO A 86 29.03 -54.28 -13.79
N SER A 87 29.00 -55.41 -13.09
CA SER A 87 28.23 -55.59 -11.86
C SER A 87 29.11 -55.63 -10.60
N LEU A 88 28.50 -55.20 -9.48
CA LEU A 88 28.66 -55.70 -8.10
C LEU A 88 30.00 -56.35 -7.69
N ARG A 89 30.54 -55.88 -6.55
CA ARG A 89 31.04 -56.78 -5.51
C ARG A 89 30.75 -56.25 -4.11
N ILE A 90 30.53 -57.20 -3.21
CA ILE A 90 30.43 -57.04 -1.75
C ILE A 90 31.75 -57.56 -1.17
N SER A 91 32.25 -56.91 -0.13
CA SER A 91 33.23 -57.48 0.80
C SER A 91 33.23 -56.68 2.10
N ASP A 92 33.10 -57.39 3.22
CA ASP A 92 33.21 -56.87 4.59
C ASP A 92 34.68 -56.66 5.01
N ASP A 93 34.85 -56.38 6.31
CA ASP A 93 36.07 -56.24 7.13
C ASP A 93 36.53 -54.79 7.41
N ILE A 94 37.03 -54.40 8.60
CA ILE A 94 36.97 -54.78 10.03
C ILE A 94 38.10 -53.96 10.71
N SER A 95 38.07 -53.80 12.04
CA SER A 95 39.01 -53.07 12.94
C SER A 95 38.77 -51.55 13.04
N VAL A 96 38.43 -50.92 14.18
CA VAL A 96 38.45 -51.22 15.66
C VAL A 96 39.72 -50.79 16.40
N ASN A 97 39.52 -50.26 17.63
CA ASN A 97 40.45 -49.69 18.63
C ASN A 97 40.68 -48.16 18.48
N ASN A 98 40.78 -47.32 19.53
CA ASN A 98 40.50 -47.43 20.98
C ASN A 98 40.54 -45.99 21.59
N ALA A 99 40.15 -45.65 22.83
CA ALA A 99 39.67 -46.38 24.02
C ALA A 99 39.07 -45.42 25.10
N ILE A 100 38.20 -45.96 25.99
CA ILE A 100 38.14 -45.79 27.48
C ILE A 100 37.98 -44.35 28.07
N ASP A 101 37.22 -44.04 29.13
CA ASP A 101 36.40 -44.77 30.14
C ASP A 101 35.01 -44.04 30.27
N GLY A 102 33.95 -44.40 31.02
CA GLY A 102 33.70 -45.30 32.16
C GLY A 102 32.77 -44.55 33.17
N SER A 103 31.76 -45.11 33.87
CA SER A 103 31.21 -46.48 33.95
C SER A 103 29.81 -46.50 34.63
N MET A 104 28.92 -47.41 34.22
CA MET A 104 27.76 -48.02 34.96
C MET A 104 26.66 -47.14 35.63
N GLY A 105 25.40 -47.58 35.76
CA GLY A 105 24.79 -48.85 35.35
C GLY A 105 23.25 -48.94 35.60
N SER A 106 22.62 -50.01 35.09
CA SER A 106 21.17 -50.28 35.12
C SER A 106 20.71 -51.05 36.39
N PRO A 107 19.39 -51.22 36.69
CA PRO A 107 18.56 -52.23 35.99
C PRO A 107 17.03 -51.95 35.88
N THR A 108 16.33 -52.88 35.23
CA THR A 108 14.85 -53.10 35.21
C THR A 108 14.51 -54.34 36.10
N PRO A 109 13.39 -55.10 36.02
CA PRO A 109 12.06 -54.97 35.36
C PRO A 109 10.85 -55.41 36.27
N ARG A 110 9.70 -55.81 35.67
CA ARG A 110 8.66 -56.76 36.17
C ARG A 110 7.65 -56.26 37.26
N HIS A 111 6.44 -56.83 37.44
CA HIS A 111 5.45 -57.55 36.59
C HIS A 111 4.15 -57.82 37.43
N GLU A 112 3.06 -58.34 36.82
CA GLU A 112 1.92 -59.07 37.47
C GLU A 112 0.92 -58.28 38.38
N GLN A 113 -0.36 -58.65 38.60
CA GLN A 113 -1.34 -59.56 37.93
C GLN A 113 -2.81 -59.31 38.40
N VAL A 114 -3.81 -59.97 37.77
CA VAL A 114 -5.14 -60.40 38.33
C VAL A 114 -6.16 -59.30 38.71
N VAL A 115 -7.19 -59.01 37.89
CA VAL A 115 -8.56 -59.64 37.80
C VAL A 115 -9.58 -59.18 38.87
N GLY A 116 -10.74 -58.66 38.43
CA GLY A 116 -11.93 -58.43 39.29
C GLY A 116 -13.04 -57.59 38.61
N ASN A 117 -14.24 -58.16 38.42
CA ASN A 117 -15.39 -57.49 37.78
C ASN A 117 -16.12 -56.49 38.71
N GLY A 118 -16.81 -55.46 38.16
CA GLY A 118 -18.06 -54.95 38.77
C GLY A 118 -18.41 -53.45 38.61
N SER A 119 -19.32 -53.15 37.68
CA SER A 119 -20.30 -52.03 37.60
C SER A 119 -19.95 -50.54 37.89
N GLU A 120 -20.46 -49.69 36.97
CA GLU A 120 -21.09 -48.36 37.19
C GLU A 120 -20.31 -47.11 37.70
N ARG A 121 -19.95 -46.27 36.70
CA ARG A 121 -20.13 -44.80 36.63
C ARG A 121 -19.49 -43.85 37.69
N ALA A 122 -18.24 -43.46 37.41
CA ALA A 122 -17.69 -42.08 37.47
C ALA A 122 -17.59 -41.35 38.85
N PRO A 123 -16.93 -40.16 38.99
CA PRO A 123 -16.09 -39.39 38.06
C PRO A 123 -14.70 -38.95 38.63
N SER A 124 -14.03 -37.98 37.96
CA SER A 124 -13.10 -36.94 38.48
C SER A 124 -11.56 -37.16 38.57
N SER A 125 -10.83 -36.02 38.48
CA SER A 125 -9.37 -35.77 38.72
C SER A 125 -8.35 -36.54 37.85
N SER A 126 -7.49 -35.91 37.02
CA SER A 126 -6.33 -35.02 37.30
C SER A 126 -5.19 -35.72 38.07
N GLN A 127 -3.89 -35.63 37.74
CA GLN A 127 -3.09 -34.67 36.94
C GLN A 127 -1.79 -35.44 36.48
N ALA A 128 -0.76 -34.92 35.80
CA ALA A 128 -0.35 -33.56 35.42
C ALA A 128 0.44 -33.56 34.09
N GLY A 129 0.55 -32.38 33.47
CA GLY A 129 1.54 -32.06 32.43
C GLY A 129 2.38 -30.84 32.85
N SER A 130 3.60 -30.74 32.33
CA SER A 130 4.56 -29.66 32.64
C SER A 130 4.09 -28.27 32.18
N PRO A 131 4.50 -27.17 32.84
CA PRO A 131 3.85 -25.87 32.70
C PRO A 131 4.14 -25.18 31.36
N SER A 132 3.06 -24.79 30.67
CA SER A 132 3.08 -23.76 29.62
C SER A 132 3.23 -22.36 30.24
N GLN A 133 3.98 -21.46 29.60
CA GLN A 133 3.97 -20.05 29.96
C GLN A 133 2.55 -19.48 29.84
N LEU A 134 2.11 -18.71 30.85
CA LEU A 134 0.81 -18.06 30.88
C LEU A 134 0.82 -16.83 29.97
N THR A 135 0.13 -16.89 28.84
CA THR A 135 -0.07 -15.72 27.97
C THR A 135 -1.10 -14.79 28.60
N ILE A 136 -0.63 -13.69 29.20
CA ILE A 136 -1.47 -12.70 29.87
C ILE A 136 -2.26 -11.91 28.82
N GLN A 137 -3.58 -12.08 28.79
CA GLN A 137 -4.46 -11.19 28.03
C GLN A 137 -4.63 -9.85 28.78
N PRO A 138 -4.32 -8.69 28.16
CA PRO A 138 -4.57 -7.39 28.75
C PRO A 138 -6.06 -7.05 28.81
N SER A 139 -6.42 -5.97 29.50
CA SER A 139 -7.80 -5.55 29.71
C SER A 139 -8.44 -4.85 28.50
N VAL A 140 -9.78 -4.74 28.53
CA VAL A 140 -10.59 -4.43 27.34
C VAL A 140 -10.61 -2.94 27.01
N VAL A 141 -9.49 -2.49 26.43
CA VAL A 141 -9.26 -1.17 25.83
C VAL A 141 -9.46 -1.27 24.31
N GLY A 142 -9.88 -0.19 23.66
CA GLY A 142 -10.35 -0.21 22.26
C GLY A 142 -9.23 -0.42 21.22
N GLU A 143 -8.82 -1.67 21.00
CA GLU A 143 -7.86 -2.02 19.95
C GLU A 143 -8.38 -1.64 18.55
N SER A 144 -7.47 -1.16 17.71
CA SER A 144 -7.78 -0.67 16.36
C SER A 144 -6.74 -1.15 15.36
N TRP A 145 -7.22 -1.44 14.14
CA TRP A 145 -6.43 -1.68 12.93
C TRP A 145 -5.19 -0.78 12.87
N TYR A 146 -5.33 0.54 13.09
CA TYR A 146 -4.22 1.48 12.84
C TYR A 146 -3.09 1.38 13.88
N ALA A 147 -3.39 1.13 15.16
CA ALA A 147 -2.33 0.75 16.11
C ALA A 147 -1.70 -0.58 15.71
N SER A 148 -2.53 -1.60 15.44
CA SER A 148 -2.07 -2.90 14.94
C SER A 148 -1.39 -2.86 13.56
N TYR A 149 -1.30 -1.70 12.92
CA TYR A 149 -0.63 -1.45 11.63
C TYR A 149 0.74 -0.80 11.85
N VAL A 150 0.81 0.25 12.68
CA VAL A 150 2.07 0.92 13.07
C VAL A 150 2.95 0.01 13.95
N MET A 151 2.33 -0.64 14.94
CA MET A 151 3.02 -1.43 15.98
C MET A 151 3.57 -2.76 15.48
N ARG A 152 3.16 -3.19 14.27
CA ARG A 152 3.56 -4.48 13.69
C ARG A 152 5.03 -4.61 13.34
N GLY A 153 5.82 -3.54 13.51
CA GLY A 153 7.27 -3.59 13.38
C GLY A 153 7.99 -4.40 14.47
N TYR A 154 7.42 -4.56 15.68
CA TYR A 154 8.25 -4.89 16.86
C TYR A 154 7.96 -6.18 17.67
N THR A 155 6.84 -6.88 17.51
CA THR A 155 6.64 -8.20 18.18
C THR A 155 5.81 -9.20 17.35
N PRO A 156 6.26 -10.46 17.18
CA PRO A 156 5.49 -11.51 16.51
C PRO A 156 4.56 -12.27 17.47
N GLY A 157 3.45 -12.79 16.95
CA GLY A 157 2.76 -13.94 17.57
C GLY A 157 1.56 -13.68 18.47
N HIS A 158 0.55 -12.93 18.02
CA HIS A 158 -0.83 -13.12 18.51
C HIS A 158 -1.87 -12.90 17.42
N SER A 159 -2.98 -13.66 17.47
CA SER A 159 -4.04 -13.67 16.46
C SER A 159 -5.43 -13.46 17.08
N SER A 160 -6.32 -12.82 16.30
CA SER A 160 -7.75 -12.58 16.53
C SER A 160 -8.18 -11.88 17.83
N VAL A 161 -8.28 -10.54 17.79
CA VAL A 161 -9.42 -9.78 18.35
C VAL A 161 -9.74 -8.62 17.41
N HIS A 162 -10.98 -8.50 16.92
CA HIS A 162 -11.63 -7.27 16.42
C HIS A 162 -13.09 -7.59 16.05
N ARG A 163 -14.05 -6.71 16.39
CA ARG A 163 -15.37 -6.65 15.75
C ARG A 163 -15.40 -5.58 14.65
N PRO A 164 -16.27 -5.68 13.64
CA PRO A 164 -16.46 -4.60 12.66
C PRO A 164 -17.16 -3.38 13.28
N ILE A 165 -16.85 -2.20 12.76
CA ILE A 165 -17.34 -0.89 13.26
C ILE A 165 -18.86 -0.70 13.09
N GLY A 166 -19.53 -1.51 12.26
CA GLY A 166 -20.96 -1.41 11.96
C GLY A 166 -21.92 -1.65 13.14
N GLU A 167 -21.46 -2.17 14.28
CA GLU A 167 -22.29 -2.36 15.48
C GLU A 167 -22.29 -1.14 16.43
N CYS A 168 -21.41 -0.15 16.24
CA CYS A 168 -21.25 1.00 17.15
C CYS A 168 -22.27 2.14 16.91
N ASN A 169 -23.52 1.79 16.60
CA ASN A 169 -24.58 2.74 16.24
C ASN A 169 -25.65 2.92 17.33
N GLU A 170 -25.33 2.60 18.59
CA GLU A 170 -26.12 2.99 19.76
C GLU A 170 -26.06 4.52 19.92
N THR A 171 -27.22 5.18 19.83
CA THR A 171 -27.29 6.63 20.02
C THR A 171 -27.08 6.99 21.50
N VAL A 172 -26.64 8.23 21.78
CA VAL A 172 -26.31 8.73 23.13
C VAL A 172 -27.51 8.72 24.13
N GLN A 173 -28.69 8.29 23.70
CA GLN A 173 -29.88 8.14 24.53
C GLN A 173 -29.84 6.88 25.43
N ASP A 174 -29.22 5.78 24.99
CA ASP A 174 -29.31 4.48 25.67
C ASP A 174 -28.20 4.20 26.70
N VAL A 175 -27.14 5.02 26.73
CA VAL A 175 -25.95 4.84 27.60
C VAL A 175 -26.21 5.24 29.07
N THR A 176 -27.41 5.00 29.61
CA THR A 176 -27.84 5.48 30.95
C THR A 176 -28.42 4.41 31.90
N PHE A 177 -28.47 3.13 31.52
CA PHE A 177 -28.98 2.05 32.39
C PHE A 177 -27.96 0.94 32.69
N ALA A 178 -26.88 1.29 33.40
CA ALA A 178 -25.91 0.35 33.97
C ALA A 178 -25.50 0.67 35.43
N THR A 179 -26.32 1.41 36.16
CA THR A 179 -26.14 1.71 37.60
C THR A 179 -27.39 1.31 38.37
N GLY A 180 -27.47 0.04 38.76
CA GLY A 180 -28.56 -0.51 39.56
C GLY A 180 -28.13 -1.77 40.28
N ALA A 181 -28.00 -1.69 41.61
CA ALA A 181 -27.65 -2.84 42.42
C ALA A 181 -28.86 -3.75 42.65
N ASN A 182 -28.67 -5.06 42.53
CA ASN A 182 -29.40 -6.06 43.31
C ASN A 182 -28.66 -7.40 43.33
N ASP A 183 -28.81 -8.15 44.42
CA ASP A 183 -28.01 -9.32 44.77
C ASP A 183 -28.76 -10.63 44.49
N VAL A 184 -28.17 -11.50 43.66
CA VAL A 184 -28.47 -12.94 43.63
C VAL A 184 -27.17 -13.73 43.38
N SER A 185 -26.45 -14.06 44.46
CA SER A 185 -25.30 -14.98 44.41
C SER A 185 -25.68 -16.41 43.96
N ARG A 186 -24.87 -17.01 43.06
CA ARG A 186 -24.47 -18.43 43.12
C ARG A 186 -23.31 -18.80 42.17
N ASN A 187 -22.19 -19.21 42.78
CA ASN A 187 -21.19 -20.15 42.26
C ASN A 187 -20.54 -19.86 40.89
N LEU A 188 -19.65 -18.85 40.87
CA LEU A 188 -18.45 -18.87 40.02
C LEU A 188 -17.20 -18.94 40.92
N PRO A 189 -16.07 -19.50 40.46
CA PRO A 189 -14.82 -19.51 41.23
C PRO A 189 -14.33 -18.08 41.49
N GLN A 190 -13.82 -17.80 42.69
CA GLN A 190 -13.19 -16.51 42.98
C GLN A 190 -11.89 -16.36 42.17
N PRO A 191 -11.69 -15.23 41.46
CA PRO A 191 -10.37 -14.82 41.01
C PRO A 191 -9.47 -14.58 42.23
N GLN A 192 -8.23 -15.06 42.17
CA GLN A 192 -7.24 -14.77 43.21
C GLN A 192 -6.63 -13.38 42.96
N ASP A 193 -6.52 -12.62 44.05
CA ASP A 193 -5.72 -11.41 44.27
C ASP A 193 -5.83 -10.26 43.25
N LYS A 194 -6.46 -9.17 43.71
CA LYS A 194 -6.30 -7.84 43.10
C LYS A 194 -4.82 -7.42 43.14
N PRO A 195 -4.31 -6.66 42.15
CA PRO A 195 -2.96 -6.09 42.23
C PRO A 195 -2.86 -5.14 43.43
N ALA A 196 -2.18 -5.60 44.49
CA ALA A 196 -2.10 -4.90 45.76
C ALA A 196 -1.43 -3.52 45.61
N LEU A 197 -1.82 -2.56 46.45
CA LEU A 197 -1.24 -1.22 46.54
C LEU A 197 0.07 -1.19 47.37
N SER A 198 0.68 -2.35 47.60
CA SER A 198 1.84 -2.55 48.48
C SER A 198 3.20 -2.22 47.85
N ASP A 199 3.21 -1.94 46.54
CA ASP A 199 4.33 -1.46 45.74
C ASP A 199 4.43 0.08 45.69
N LEU A 200 3.39 0.79 46.17
CA LEU A 200 3.36 2.25 46.11
C LEU A 200 4.44 2.88 47.01
N PRO A 201 4.93 4.09 46.65
CA PRO A 201 5.79 4.87 47.53
C PRO A 201 5.16 5.11 48.92
N ARG A 202 5.98 5.51 49.88
CA ARG A 202 5.49 5.95 51.21
C ARG A 202 4.40 7.02 51.06
N PRO A 203 3.35 7.05 51.91
CA PRO A 203 2.23 7.99 51.76
C PRO A 203 2.67 9.47 51.64
N ASP A 204 3.70 9.88 52.38
CA ASP A 204 4.26 11.25 52.29
C ASP A 204 4.79 11.61 50.89
N MET A 205 5.23 10.60 50.14
CA MET A 205 5.70 10.74 48.76
C MET A 205 4.57 10.61 47.74
N VAL A 206 3.57 9.77 47.99
CA VAL A 206 2.35 9.67 47.18
C VAL A 206 1.59 11.01 47.20
N ASP A 207 1.38 11.60 48.38
CA ASP A 207 0.75 12.91 48.54
C ASP A 207 1.55 14.02 47.84
N SER A 208 2.88 14.00 47.99
CA SER A 208 3.79 14.97 47.33
C SER A 208 3.73 14.88 45.80
N LEU A 209 3.64 13.67 45.25
CA LEU A 209 3.50 13.43 43.81
C LEU A 209 2.11 13.84 43.30
N ILE A 210 1.03 13.49 44.00
CA ILE A 210 -0.34 13.90 43.64
C ILE A 210 -0.45 15.44 43.64
N LYS A 211 0.14 16.11 44.65
CA LYS A 211 0.22 17.57 44.70
C LYS A 211 0.99 18.12 43.49
N ALA A 212 2.16 17.57 43.17
CA ALA A 212 2.93 18.00 41.99
C ALA A 212 2.17 17.81 40.67
N TYR A 213 1.37 16.74 40.54
CA TYR A 213 0.50 16.53 39.38
C TYR A 213 -0.55 17.65 39.27
N PHE A 214 -1.30 17.94 40.33
CA PHE A 214 -2.38 18.94 40.27
C PHE A 214 -1.89 20.39 40.20
N ASP A 215 -0.75 20.70 40.81
CA ASP A 215 -0.18 22.05 40.83
C ASP A 215 0.58 22.41 39.54
N ARG A 216 1.08 21.42 38.77
CA ARG A 216 2.00 21.66 37.65
C ARG A 216 1.62 20.98 36.33
N PHE A 217 1.01 19.79 36.36
CA PHE A 217 0.57 19.09 35.14
C PHE A 217 -0.89 19.44 34.79
N HIS A 218 -1.79 19.30 35.76
CA HIS A 218 -3.23 19.41 35.52
C HIS A 218 -3.65 20.81 35.02
N THR A 219 -2.92 21.85 35.44
CA THR A 219 -3.10 23.26 35.02
C THR A 219 -2.97 23.46 33.50
N PHE A 220 -2.13 22.65 32.82
CA PHE A 220 -2.05 22.66 31.35
C PHE A 220 -2.84 21.51 30.70
N CYS A 221 -3.16 20.46 31.45
CA CYS A 221 -3.91 19.31 30.96
C CYS A 221 -4.98 18.83 31.98
N PRO A 222 -6.17 19.43 31.97
CA PRO A 222 -7.20 19.21 32.97
C PRO A 222 -8.03 17.93 32.70
N ILE A 223 -7.43 16.82 32.28
CA ILE A 223 -8.21 15.67 31.78
C ILE A 223 -9.05 14.97 32.87
N LEU A 224 -8.64 15.09 34.14
CA LEU A 224 -9.38 14.62 35.32
C LEU A 224 -10.39 15.67 35.83
N SER A 225 -11.12 15.32 36.88
CA SER A 225 -11.74 16.31 37.79
C SER A 225 -11.08 16.19 39.16
N LYS A 226 -10.54 17.30 39.68
CA LYS A 226 -9.93 17.36 41.02
C LYS A 226 -10.91 16.84 42.06
N ARG A 227 -12.14 17.36 42.07
CA ARG A 227 -13.18 16.96 43.02
C ARG A 227 -13.46 15.46 42.95
N SER A 228 -13.68 14.92 41.74
CA SER A 228 -13.98 13.49 41.57
C SER A 228 -12.82 12.58 41.99
N PHE A 229 -11.57 13.02 41.79
CA PHE A 229 -10.37 12.24 42.11
C PHE A 229 -10.02 12.26 43.61
N PHE A 230 -10.08 13.42 44.26
CA PHE A 230 -9.85 13.49 45.71
C PHE A 230 -10.96 12.78 46.50
N THR A 231 -12.21 12.77 46.01
CA THR A 231 -13.26 11.91 46.56
C THR A 231 -12.94 10.42 46.39
N SER A 232 -12.50 9.94 45.22
CA SER A 232 -12.18 8.52 45.05
C SER A 232 -10.93 8.05 45.81
N ILE A 233 -9.97 8.95 46.08
CA ILE A 233 -8.89 8.69 47.05
C ILE A 233 -9.45 8.55 48.47
N HIS A 234 -10.23 9.53 48.94
CA HIS A 234 -10.79 9.53 50.30
C HIS A 234 -11.64 8.28 50.56
N ASP A 235 -12.47 7.90 49.59
CA ASP A 235 -13.39 6.76 49.70
C ASP A 235 -12.71 5.40 49.41
N GLY A 236 -11.40 5.38 49.10
CA GLY A 236 -10.65 4.16 48.78
C GLY A 236 -11.08 3.47 47.48
N THR A 237 -11.72 4.20 46.56
CA THR A 237 -12.30 3.69 45.30
C THR A 237 -11.48 4.05 44.06
N VAL A 238 -10.37 4.80 44.19
CA VAL A 238 -9.48 5.16 43.09
C VAL A 238 -8.90 3.92 42.40
N SER A 239 -8.92 3.89 41.06
CA SER A 239 -8.24 2.86 40.27
C SER A 239 -6.74 2.86 40.58
N ALA A 240 -6.19 1.70 40.93
CA ALA A 240 -4.77 1.53 41.22
C ALA A 240 -3.90 1.83 39.97
N THR A 241 -4.40 1.49 38.78
CA THR A 241 -3.76 1.81 37.49
C THR A 241 -3.78 3.32 37.20
N LEU A 242 -4.92 3.98 37.42
CA LEU A 242 -5.01 5.42 37.25
C LEU A 242 -4.10 6.16 38.23
N LEU A 243 -4.05 5.72 39.49
CA LEU A 243 -3.16 6.26 40.50
C LEU A 243 -1.68 6.08 40.12
N ARG A 244 -1.23 4.88 39.72
CA ARG A 244 0.15 4.66 39.26
C ARG A 244 0.46 5.51 38.02
N SER A 245 -0.47 5.66 37.08
CA SER A 245 -0.30 6.51 35.89
C SER A 245 -0.18 8.01 36.24
N ILE A 246 -0.88 8.46 37.27
CA ILE A 246 -0.75 9.83 37.82
C ILE A 246 0.61 10.01 38.51
N LEU A 247 1.08 9.03 39.30
CA LEU A 247 2.39 9.07 39.96
C LEU A 247 3.55 9.03 38.95
N PHE A 248 3.41 8.26 37.86
CA PHE A 248 4.31 8.32 36.71
C PHE A 248 4.42 9.74 36.14
N VAL A 249 3.29 10.37 35.78
CA VAL A 249 3.31 11.74 35.23
C VAL A 249 3.81 12.75 36.27
N ALA A 250 3.46 12.60 37.54
CA ALA A 250 3.96 13.44 38.63
C ALA A 250 5.49 13.42 38.75
N SER A 251 6.14 12.30 38.46
CA SER A 251 7.61 12.20 38.49
C SER A 251 8.31 13.11 37.47
N LEU A 252 7.63 13.52 36.39
CA LEU A 252 8.14 14.51 35.43
C LEU A 252 8.12 15.94 36.00
N HIS A 253 7.25 16.23 36.98
CA HIS A 253 6.93 17.60 37.41
C HIS A 253 7.23 17.92 38.88
N CYS A 254 7.37 16.92 39.76
CA CYS A 254 7.72 17.11 41.17
C CYS A 254 9.14 17.65 41.38
N ASP A 255 9.42 18.13 42.59
CA ASP A 255 10.76 18.60 42.97
C ASP A 255 11.71 17.42 43.23
N LEU A 256 12.99 17.57 42.86
CA LEU A 256 13.94 16.46 42.81
C LEU A 256 14.17 15.78 44.18
N GLU A 257 14.03 16.53 45.29
CA GLU A 257 14.08 16.02 46.66
C GLU A 257 13.07 14.87 46.90
N VAL A 258 11.89 14.92 46.28
CA VAL A 258 10.86 13.87 46.42
C VAL A 258 11.38 12.55 45.82
N LEU A 259 12.06 12.61 44.68
CA LEU A 259 12.60 11.45 43.98
C LEU A 259 13.85 10.90 44.70
N HIS A 260 14.70 11.79 45.22
CA HIS A 260 15.82 11.44 46.09
C HIS A 260 15.35 10.75 47.38
N ARG A 261 14.26 11.23 48.00
CA ARG A 261 13.61 10.60 49.18
C ARG A 261 12.89 9.28 48.88
N MET A 262 12.64 8.98 47.60
CA MET A 262 12.18 7.68 47.12
C MET A 262 13.35 6.73 46.78
N GLY A 263 14.60 7.19 46.83
CA GLY A 263 15.81 6.38 46.60
C GLY A 263 16.41 6.47 45.20
N TYR A 264 15.86 7.32 44.31
CA TYR A 264 16.35 7.47 42.94
C TYR A 264 17.48 8.51 42.84
N SER A 265 18.48 8.23 42.01
CA SER A 265 19.57 9.16 41.66
C SER A 265 19.09 10.30 40.77
N THR A 266 18.37 9.97 39.70
CA THR A 266 17.93 10.93 38.68
C THR A 266 16.41 10.88 38.48
N ARG A 267 15.87 11.93 37.83
CA ARG A 267 14.47 11.94 37.39
C ARG A 267 14.19 10.87 36.32
N LEU A 268 15.19 10.49 35.52
CA LEU A 268 15.04 9.49 34.46
C LEU A 268 14.80 8.09 35.04
N ASP A 269 15.60 7.72 36.05
CA ASP A 269 15.47 6.44 36.77
C ASP A 269 14.07 6.31 37.40
N ALA A 270 13.67 7.33 38.15
CA ALA A 270 12.36 7.37 38.80
C ALA A 270 11.20 7.34 37.79
N ASN A 271 11.35 8.02 36.65
CA ASN A 271 10.31 8.07 35.62
C ASN A 271 10.18 6.75 34.86
N HIS A 272 11.30 6.06 34.61
CA HIS A 272 11.33 4.72 34.02
C HIS A 272 10.59 3.72 34.93
N ASP A 273 10.97 3.62 36.21
CA ASP A 273 10.37 2.63 37.12
C ASP A 273 8.88 2.89 37.38
N LEU A 274 8.49 4.16 37.56
CA LEU A 274 7.08 4.52 37.71
C LEU A 274 6.28 4.27 36.42
N PHE A 275 6.87 4.47 35.23
CA PHE A 275 6.26 4.08 33.96
C PHE A 275 6.07 2.56 33.86
N THR A 276 7.12 1.78 34.15
CA THR A 276 7.08 0.31 34.10
C THR A 276 6.00 -0.24 35.04
N ASN A 277 5.94 0.26 36.28
CA ASN A 277 4.92 -0.16 37.25
C ASN A 277 3.50 0.27 36.84
N ALA A 278 3.33 1.45 36.24
CA ALA A 278 2.04 1.91 35.73
C ALA A 278 1.57 1.12 34.50
N SER A 279 2.45 0.82 33.54
CA SER A 279 2.12 -0.03 32.39
C SER A 279 1.85 -1.48 32.80
N ALA A 280 2.61 -2.04 33.75
CA ALA A 280 2.35 -3.38 34.26
C ALA A 280 0.99 -3.46 34.99
N SER A 281 0.63 -2.43 35.74
CA SER A 281 -0.71 -2.29 36.32
C SER A 281 -1.79 -2.25 35.23
N PHE A 282 -1.58 -1.46 34.18
CA PHE A 282 -2.51 -1.32 33.05
C PHE A 282 -2.80 -2.66 32.35
N ASP A 283 -1.77 -3.50 32.15
CA ASP A 283 -1.93 -4.82 31.53
C ASP A 283 -2.66 -5.85 32.40
N LEU A 284 -2.55 -5.73 33.73
CA LEU A 284 -3.14 -6.68 34.69
C LEU A 284 -4.55 -6.26 35.16
N ASP A 285 -4.88 -4.97 35.09
CA ASP A 285 -6.10 -4.41 35.67
C ASP A 285 -7.33 -4.65 34.80
N ARG A 286 -8.14 -5.64 35.22
CA ARG A 286 -9.40 -6.05 34.59
C ARG A 286 -10.64 -5.49 35.30
N ASP A 287 -10.46 -4.81 36.43
CA ASP A 287 -11.54 -4.33 37.31
C ASP A 287 -11.85 -2.83 37.11
N SER A 288 -10.86 -2.05 36.64
CA SER A 288 -11.00 -0.62 36.36
C SER A 288 -12.06 -0.28 35.31
N SER A 289 -12.69 0.88 35.44
CA SER A 289 -13.70 1.31 34.47
C SER A 289 -13.06 1.71 33.13
N ARG A 290 -13.85 1.66 32.04
CA ARG A 290 -13.39 2.16 30.72
C ARG A 290 -12.89 3.60 30.77
N LEU A 291 -13.43 4.43 31.68
CA LEU A 291 -12.98 5.79 31.90
C LEU A 291 -11.56 5.81 32.49
N ASP A 292 -11.31 5.03 33.55
CA ASP A 292 -9.99 4.93 34.17
C ASP A 292 -8.94 4.43 33.17
N MET A 293 -9.30 3.50 32.28
CA MET A 293 -8.40 3.01 31.23
C MET A 293 -8.13 4.05 30.12
N ILE A 294 -9.12 4.87 29.72
CA ILE A 294 -8.91 6.00 28.80
C ILE A 294 -7.95 7.02 29.42
N LEU A 295 -8.19 7.37 30.69
CA LEU A 295 -7.37 8.32 31.43
C LEU A 295 -5.94 7.81 31.65
N SER A 296 -5.78 6.54 32.02
CA SER A 296 -4.47 5.90 32.19
C SER A 296 -3.70 5.82 30.87
N SER A 297 -4.37 5.45 29.77
CA SER A 297 -3.77 5.48 28.42
C SER A 297 -3.28 6.88 28.06
N TYR A 298 -4.07 7.90 28.39
CA TYR A 298 -3.70 9.29 28.15
C TYR A 298 -2.54 9.76 29.04
N LEU A 299 -2.39 9.27 30.26
CA LEU A 299 -1.26 9.66 31.10
C LEU A 299 0.04 8.94 30.67
N LEU A 300 -0.06 7.66 30.28
CA LEU A 300 1.09 6.85 29.87
C LEU A 300 1.76 7.31 28.56
N HIS A 301 1.07 8.09 27.71
CA HIS A 301 1.70 8.63 26.50
C HIS A 301 2.80 9.68 26.76
N TYR A 302 2.92 10.21 27.98
CA TYR A 302 4.03 11.11 28.34
C TYR A 302 5.37 10.39 28.50
N TRP A 303 5.44 9.08 28.19
CA TRP A 303 6.68 8.33 28.09
C TRP A 303 7.40 8.59 26.76
N PHE A 304 8.61 9.13 26.85
CA PHE A 304 9.51 9.41 25.72
C PHE A 304 10.84 8.64 25.80
N GLY A 305 10.83 7.49 26.48
CA GLY A 305 12.03 6.66 26.68
C GLY A 305 12.40 5.81 25.46
N ASN A 306 13.35 4.90 25.67
CA ASN A 306 14.00 4.12 24.61
C ASN A 306 12.96 3.26 23.82
N PRO A 307 12.83 3.42 22.49
CA PRO A 307 11.78 2.78 21.67
C PRO A 307 12.00 1.27 21.40
N THR A 308 12.66 0.55 22.29
CA THR A 308 12.79 -0.92 22.26
C THR A 308 11.57 -1.64 22.86
N ALA A 309 10.69 -0.92 23.56
CA ALA A 309 9.39 -1.41 23.99
C ALA A 309 8.35 -1.25 22.87
N TYR A 310 7.48 -2.24 22.71
CA TYR A 310 6.37 -2.25 21.72
C TYR A 310 5.54 -0.96 21.71
N ARG A 311 5.34 -0.31 22.87
CA ARG A 311 4.44 0.85 23.07
C ARG A 311 5.20 2.18 23.24
N ASP A 312 5.12 3.02 22.22
CA ASP A 312 5.61 4.40 22.23
C ASP A 312 4.51 5.41 22.63
N CYS A 313 4.86 6.71 22.65
CA CYS A 313 3.90 7.78 22.94
C CYS A 313 2.72 7.82 21.96
N HIS A 314 2.94 7.51 20.68
CA HIS A 314 1.89 7.48 19.65
C HIS A 314 0.89 6.36 19.90
N TRP A 315 1.32 5.20 20.39
CA TRP A 315 0.41 4.11 20.73
C TRP A 315 -0.53 4.48 21.88
N TRP A 316 0.03 4.99 22.97
CA TRP A 316 -0.73 5.31 24.19
C TRP A 316 -1.78 6.40 23.94
N ILE A 317 -1.44 7.49 23.24
CA ILE A 317 -2.42 8.54 22.89
C ILE A 317 -3.50 7.98 21.95
N ALA A 318 -3.12 7.17 20.95
CA ALA A 318 -4.06 6.60 20.02
C ALA A 318 -4.98 5.54 20.65
N ALA A 319 -4.50 4.81 21.67
CA ALA A 319 -5.31 3.90 22.48
C ALA A 319 -6.34 4.67 23.33
N ALA A 320 -5.95 5.80 23.93
CA ALA A 320 -6.84 6.70 24.65
C ALA A 320 -7.94 7.27 23.72
N ILE A 321 -7.54 7.85 22.58
CA ILE A 321 -8.44 8.47 21.60
C ILE A 321 -9.52 7.49 21.13
N ARG A 322 -9.11 6.29 20.68
CA ARG A 322 -10.06 5.34 20.08
C ARG A 322 -10.93 4.65 21.12
N SER A 323 -10.43 4.47 22.34
CA SER A 323 -11.27 4.02 23.46
C SER A 323 -12.32 5.07 23.84
N ALA A 324 -11.98 6.36 23.76
CA ALA A 324 -12.93 7.46 23.90
C ALA A 324 -13.94 7.51 22.72
N GLN A 325 -13.50 7.25 21.48
CA GLN A 325 -14.43 7.11 20.34
C GLN A 325 -15.39 5.93 20.52
N CYS A 326 -14.89 4.74 20.86
CA CYS A 326 -15.70 3.54 21.13
C CYS A 326 -16.59 3.63 22.38
N THR A 327 -16.44 4.67 23.21
CA THR A 327 -17.34 4.99 24.33
C THR A 327 -18.16 6.27 24.11
N GLY A 328 -18.09 6.85 22.91
CA GLY A 328 -18.97 7.95 22.47
C GLY A 328 -18.46 9.37 22.72
N TYR A 329 -17.29 9.59 23.32
CA TYR A 329 -16.81 10.94 23.72
C TYR A 329 -16.67 11.94 22.55
N HIS A 330 -16.60 11.46 21.32
CA HIS A 330 -16.61 12.24 20.08
C HIS A 330 -17.99 12.84 19.71
N ARG A 331 -19.08 12.43 20.38
CA ARG A 331 -20.47 12.78 20.05
C ARG A 331 -21.05 13.88 20.93
N SER A 332 -21.97 14.66 20.34
CA SER A 332 -22.77 15.69 21.00
C SER A 332 -23.51 15.16 22.23
N THR A 333 -23.44 15.93 23.31
CA THR A 333 -24.13 15.68 24.58
C THR A 333 -25.46 16.44 24.74
N SER A 334 -25.77 17.36 23.83
CA SER A 334 -26.90 18.29 23.92
C SER A 334 -28.25 17.59 23.99
N ASN A 335 -28.41 16.47 23.26
CA ASN A 335 -29.62 15.64 23.23
C ASN A 335 -29.55 14.43 24.18
N SER A 336 -28.56 14.38 25.08
CA SER A 336 -28.39 13.29 26.05
C SER A 336 -29.16 13.54 27.35
N ARG A 337 -29.36 12.49 28.15
CA ARG A 337 -29.94 12.56 29.50
C ARG A 337 -28.89 12.80 30.61
N MET A 338 -27.66 13.14 30.24
CA MET A 338 -26.54 13.32 31.17
C MET A 338 -26.70 14.59 32.04
N CYS A 339 -26.28 14.53 33.30
CA CYS A 339 -26.24 15.71 34.16
C CYS A 339 -25.18 16.73 33.67
N PRO A 340 -25.23 18.01 34.10
CA PRO A 340 -24.25 19.02 33.68
C PRO A 340 -22.80 18.58 33.89
N GLU A 341 -22.49 17.98 35.04
CA GLU A 341 -21.15 17.55 35.44
C GLU A 341 -20.63 16.41 34.55
N GLN A 342 -21.51 15.48 34.16
CA GLN A 342 -21.19 14.41 33.21
C GLN A 342 -20.88 14.98 31.82
N ARG A 343 -21.65 15.95 31.34
CA ARG A 343 -21.44 16.60 30.03
C ARG A 343 -20.17 17.44 30.01
N SER A 344 -19.88 18.16 31.09
CA SER A 344 -18.62 18.87 31.27
C SER A 344 -17.43 17.92 31.25
N ARG A 345 -17.49 16.80 31.99
CA ARG A 345 -16.45 15.75 31.96
C ARG A 345 -16.26 15.14 30.57
N TRP A 346 -17.36 14.89 29.84
CA TRP A 346 -17.35 14.34 28.48
C TRP A 346 -16.61 15.25 27.51
N LYS A 347 -16.97 16.53 27.48
CA LYS A 347 -16.28 17.56 26.68
C LYS A 347 -14.82 17.72 27.11
N ARG A 348 -14.55 17.81 28.41
CA ARG A 348 -13.19 17.98 28.96
C ARG A 348 -12.23 16.89 28.49
N ILE A 349 -12.66 15.62 28.53
CA ILE A 349 -11.87 14.47 28.10
C ILE A 349 -11.61 14.50 26.59
N TRP A 350 -12.65 14.71 25.76
CA TRP A 350 -12.47 14.76 24.31
C TRP A 350 -11.53 15.90 23.88
N TRP A 351 -11.67 17.08 24.47
CA TRP A 351 -10.88 18.24 24.05
C TRP A 351 -9.43 18.18 24.54
N CYS A 352 -9.14 17.50 25.66
CA CYS A 352 -7.76 17.13 26.02
C CYS A 352 -7.14 16.15 25.00
N LEU A 353 -7.89 15.12 24.59
CA LEU A 353 -7.46 14.16 23.56
C LEU A 353 -7.20 14.84 22.22
N TYR A 354 -8.14 15.69 21.76
CA TYR A 354 -8.04 16.45 20.52
C TYR A 354 -6.80 17.36 20.48
N VAL A 355 -6.63 18.23 21.49
CA VAL A 355 -5.48 19.14 21.54
C VAL A 355 -4.17 18.37 21.55
N ARG A 356 -4.10 17.26 22.29
CA ARG A 356 -2.86 16.50 22.41
C ARG A 356 -2.49 15.70 21.17
N ASP A 357 -3.47 15.16 20.45
CA ASP A 357 -3.26 14.54 19.14
C ASP A 357 -2.59 15.51 18.15
N ARG A 358 -3.08 16.76 18.09
CA ARG A 358 -2.48 17.82 17.26
C ARG A 358 -1.07 18.18 17.73
N GLN A 359 -0.84 18.31 19.04
CA GLN A 359 0.50 18.60 19.59
C GLN A 359 1.53 17.52 19.21
N ILE A 360 1.18 16.24 19.35
CA ILE A 360 2.09 15.12 19.04
C ILE A 360 2.36 15.03 17.55
N ALA A 361 1.32 15.16 16.71
CA ALA A 361 1.46 15.21 15.25
C ALA A 361 2.43 16.32 14.81
N ILE A 362 2.29 17.54 15.36
CA ILE A 362 3.18 18.66 15.08
C ILE A 362 4.61 18.41 15.59
N SER A 363 4.78 17.88 16.81
CA SER A 363 6.12 17.70 17.40
C SER A 363 6.92 16.51 16.85
N THR A 364 6.27 15.59 16.13
CA THR A 364 6.90 14.36 15.62
C THR A 364 6.74 14.13 14.12
N GLY A 365 5.99 14.98 13.42
CA GLY A 365 5.73 14.86 11.98
C GLY A 365 4.78 13.73 11.58
N THR A 366 4.11 13.09 12.55
CA THR A 366 3.16 11.98 12.28
C THR A 366 1.77 12.48 11.92
N PRO A 367 0.96 11.69 11.18
CA PRO A 367 -0.46 11.98 11.00
C PRO A 367 -1.22 12.07 12.32
N MET A 368 -2.28 12.89 12.33
CA MET A 368 -3.26 12.97 13.42
C MET A 368 -4.14 11.72 13.48
N VAL A 369 -4.49 11.26 14.69
CA VAL A 369 -5.40 10.11 14.90
C VAL A 369 -6.86 10.55 14.83
N ILE A 370 -7.19 11.78 15.24
CA ILE A 370 -8.55 12.34 15.14
C ILE A 370 -8.71 13.05 13.79
N ASN A 371 -9.55 12.48 12.93
CA ASN A 371 -10.07 13.14 11.73
C ASN A 371 -11.03 14.28 12.12
N ASP A 372 -10.87 15.45 11.47
CA ASP A 372 -11.70 16.63 11.73
C ASP A 372 -13.16 16.49 11.27
N MET A 373 -13.50 15.44 10.52
CA MET A 373 -14.86 15.10 10.11
C MET A 373 -15.58 14.11 11.04
N ASP A 374 -14.86 13.47 11.98
CA ASP A 374 -15.36 12.31 12.75
C ASP A 374 -15.77 12.67 14.20
N TYR A 375 -16.16 13.92 14.48
CA TYR A 375 -16.71 14.33 15.78
C TYR A 375 -17.79 15.43 15.65
N ASP A 376 -18.71 15.48 16.61
CA ASP A 376 -19.79 16.47 16.72
C ASP A 376 -20.01 16.96 18.17
N VAL A 377 -19.14 16.58 19.11
CA VAL A 377 -19.13 17.07 20.50
C VAL A 377 -18.90 18.59 20.59
N GLU A 378 -19.57 19.22 21.54
CA GLU A 378 -19.72 20.68 21.59
C GLU A 378 -18.45 21.44 22.00
N GLU A 379 -18.55 22.77 22.00
CA GLU A 379 -17.52 23.67 22.48
C GLU A 379 -17.28 23.50 23.98
N LEU A 380 -15.99 23.39 24.36
CA LEU A 380 -15.56 23.41 25.75
C LEU A 380 -15.62 24.86 26.23
N VAL A 381 -16.45 25.13 27.24
CA VAL A 381 -16.64 26.46 27.81
C VAL A 381 -16.05 26.56 29.21
N MET A 382 -15.96 27.78 29.73
CA MET A 382 -15.48 28.07 31.10
C MET A 382 -16.19 27.21 32.15
N ASP A 383 -17.50 27.07 32.03
CA ASP A 383 -18.36 26.32 32.95
C ASP A 383 -18.09 24.80 32.93
N ASP A 384 -17.33 24.27 31.96
CA ASP A 384 -16.90 22.87 31.96
C ASP A 384 -15.67 22.60 32.83
N LEU A 385 -15.01 23.66 33.31
CA LEU A 385 -13.72 23.65 34.01
C LEU A 385 -13.84 24.15 35.46
N ILE A 386 -14.95 23.84 36.13
CA ILE A 386 -15.29 24.25 37.52
C ILE A 386 -14.22 23.84 38.57
N ASP A 387 -13.34 22.88 38.25
CA ASP A 387 -12.20 22.49 39.11
C ASP A 387 -11.00 23.47 39.04
N GLU A 388 -10.99 24.42 38.09
CA GLU A 388 -9.86 25.32 37.78
C GLU A 388 -10.12 26.80 38.17
N SER A 389 -9.05 27.60 38.22
CA SER A 389 -9.17 29.06 38.34
C SER A 389 -9.75 29.65 37.05
N ALA A 390 -10.35 30.84 37.13
CA ALA A 390 -10.90 31.52 35.95
C ALA A 390 -9.82 31.81 34.89
N GLU A 391 -8.61 32.16 35.32
CA GLU A 391 -7.46 32.41 34.46
C GLU A 391 -6.98 31.12 33.78
N THR A 392 -6.92 30.02 34.54
CA THR A 392 -6.53 28.69 34.04
C THR A 392 -7.55 28.16 33.02
N ALA A 393 -8.84 28.23 33.35
CA ALA A 393 -9.91 27.83 32.45
C ALA A 393 -9.94 28.67 31.17
N GLN A 394 -9.70 29.99 31.27
CA GLN A 394 -9.64 30.88 30.11
C GLN A 394 -8.46 30.54 29.20
N TYR A 395 -7.30 30.22 29.76
CA TYR A 395 -6.13 29.75 29.01
C TYR A 395 -6.41 28.43 28.27
N ILE A 396 -7.03 27.45 28.93
CA ILE A 396 -7.38 26.15 28.33
C ILE A 396 -8.36 26.32 27.17
N VAL A 397 -9.42 27.12 27.34
CA VAL A 397 -10.40 27.40 26.28
C VAL A 397 -9.74 28.18 25.13
N ALA A 398 -8.83 29.12 25.42
CA ALA A 398 -8.13 29.90 24.40
C ALA A 398 -7.22 29.06 23.49
N GLN A 399 -6.61 27.96 23.97
CA GLN A 399 -5.79 27.07 23.12
C GLN A 399 -6.57 26.51 21.91
N ARG A 400 -7.89 26.35 22.03
CA ARG A 400 -8.77 25.84 20.96
C ARG A 400 -9.13 26.88 19.90
N LEU A 401 -9.18 28.17 20.24
CA LEU A 401 -9.82 29.21 19.42
C LEU A 401 -9.05 29.60 18.13
N GLN A 402 -7.94 28.92 17.83
CA GLN A 402 -7.14 29.05 16.60
C GLN A 402 -7.88 28.73 15.29
N ARG A 403 -9.19 28.40 15.33
CA ARG A 403 -10.04 28.19 14.15
C ARG A 403 -10.90 29.42 13.76
N GLN A 404 -10.90 30.53 14.51
CA GLN A 404 -11.84 31.66 14.27
C GLN A 404 -11.26 33.09 14.42
N CYS A 405 -9.98 33.34 14.11
CA CYS A 405 -9.49 34.72 14.02
C CYS A 405 -9.36 35.21 12.56
N ASN A 406 -9.67 36.49 12.33
CA ASN A 406 -9.47 37.13 11.03
C ASN A 406 -7.99 37.53 10.86
N LYS A 407 -7.43 37.27 9.66
CA LYS A 407 -6.01 37.35 9.28
C LYS A 407 -5.27 38.69 9.49
N SER A 408 -5.91 39.72 10.06
CA SER A 408 -5.28 41.01 10.41
C SER A 408 -5.19 41.29 11.90
N ARG A 409 -5.85 40.49 12.76
CA ARG A 409 -5.79 40.60 14.23
C ARG A 409 -4.89 39.52 14.86
N GLU A 410 -4.64 38.46 14.11
CA GLU A 410 -4.05 37.19 14.55
C GLU A 410 -2.52 37.28 14.74
N THR A 411 -1.80 37.93 13.82
CA THR A 411 -0.35 38.21 13.94
C THR A 411 -0.03 38.92 15.25
N LYS A 412 -0.87 39.88 15.67
CA LYS A 412 -0.66 40.62 16.92
C LYS A 412 -0.74 39.72 18.15
N LEU A 413 -1.72 38.81 18.21
CA LEU A 413 -1.84 37.85 19.32
C LEU A 413 -0.66 36.86 19.38
N VAL A 414 -0.15 36.43 18.23
CA VAL A 414 1.03 35.55 18.14
C VAL A 414 2.30 36.28 18.58
N VAL A 415 2.48 37.55 18.19
CA VAL A 415 3.58 38.43 18.63
C VAL A 415 3.49 38.72 20.14
N ASP A 416 2.30 39.00 20.66
CA ASP A 416 2.05 39.25 22.09
C ASP A 416 2.34 37.97 22.92
N ALA A 417 1.99 36.78 22.41
CA ALA A 417 2.29 35.50 23.06
C ALA A 417 3.80 35.15 23.04
N ALA A 418 4.49 35.35 21.92
CA ALA A 418 5.94 35.17 21.83
C ALA A 418 6.69 36.14 22.76
N THR A 419 6.18 37.37 22.91
CA THR A 419 6.70 38.36 23.86
C THR A 419 6.48 37.92 25.31
N GLN A 420 5.34 37.30 25.63
CA GLN A 420 5.10 36.70 26.96
C GLN A 420 6.03 35.52 27.25
N VAL A 421 6.33 34.67 26.26
CA VAL A 421 7.34 33.60 26.42
C VAL A 421 8.70 34.20 26.76
N PHE A 422 9.18 35.21 26.03
CA PHE A 422 10.45 35.87 26.37
C PHE A 422 10.42 36.48 27.77
N ASN A 423 9.38 37.23 28.13
CA ASN A 423 9.25 37.81 29.48
C ASN A 423 9.23 36.73 30.57
N LEU A 424 8.56 35.59 30.35
CA LEU A 424 8.52 34.48 31.31
C LEU A 424 9.90 33.87 31.52
N VAL A 425 10.63 33.59 30.44
CA VAL A 425 11.97 32.98 30.51
C VAL A 425 12.98 33.97 31.09
N GLU A 426 12.97 35.22 30.63
CA GLU A 426 13.81 36.32 31.14
C GLU A 426 13.58 36.56 32.64
N ASN A 427 12.33 36.68 33.08
CA ASN A 427 12.01 36.82 34.51
C ASN A 427 12.41 35.58 35.32
N SER A 428 12.27 34.37 34.78
CA SER A 428 12.66 33.15 35.52
C SER A 428 14.17 33.05 35.70
N LEU A 429 14.95 33.46 34.69
CA LEU A 429 16.41 33.49 34.72
C LEU A 429 16.99 34.56 35.67
N LEU A 430 16.18 35.48 36.20
CA LEU A 430 16.56 36.36 37.31
C LEU A 430 16.64 35.63 38.66
N TYR A 431 15.99 34.46 38.80
CA TYR A 431 15.85 33.75 40.07
C TYR A 431 16.45 32.33 40.07
N TRP A 432 16.69 31.73 38.90
CA TRP A 432 17.16 30.35 38.74
C TRP A 432 18.27 30.25 37.70
N THR A 433 19.28 29.39 37.93
CA THR A 433 20.31 29.13 36.93
C THR A 433 19.79 28.24 35.79
N PRO A 434 20.37 28.29 34.58
CA PRO A 434 19.90 27.55 33.40
C PRO A 434 19.76 26.03 33.61
N GLU A 435 20.50 25.44 34.55
CA GLU A 435 20.49 24.01 34.89
C GLU A 435 19.14 23.53 35.43
N HIS A 436 18.36 24.43 36.03
CA HIS A 436 17.11 24.11 36.71
C HIS A 436 15.89 24.11 35.77
N PHE A 437 16.08 24.43 34.48
CA PHE A 437 15.00 24.54 33.50
C PHE A 437 14.91 23.28 32.62
N PRO A 438 13.74 22.64 32.48
CA PRO A 438 13.56 21.57 31.50
C PRO A 438 13.72 22.08 30.06
N MET A 439 14.20 21.20 29.17
CA MET A 439 14.49 21.51 27.75
C MET A 439 13.30 22.14 26.97
N ILE A 440 12.06 21.95 27.43
CA ILE A 440 10.86 22.63 26.90
C ILE A 440 10.99 24.17 26.88
N TYR A 441 11.79 24.77 27.77
CA TYR A 441 12.08 26.20 27.75
C TYR A 441 12.91 26.60 26.52
N VAL A 442 13.88 25.77 26.12
CA VAL A 442 14.66 25.95 24.89
C VAL A 442 13.76 25.78 23.65
N SER A 443 12.84 24.80 23.67
CA SER A 443 11.84 24.62 22.62
C SER A 443 10.86 25.80 22.52
N ALA A 444 10.38 26.34 23.64
CA ALA A 444 9.49 27.48 23.69
C ALA A 444 10.16 28.76 23.18
N LEU A 445 11.44 28.99 23.53
CA LEU A 445 12.24 30.06 22.96
C LEU A 445 12.36 29.92 21.43
N PHE A 446 12.63 28.72 20.92
CA PHE A 446 12.69 28.46 19.47
C PHE A 446 11.36 28.81 18.78
N SER A 447 10.23 28.32 19.30
CA SER A 447 8.91 28.63 18.75
C SER A 447 8.57 30.12 18.80
N ALA A 448 8.92 30.83 19.89
CA ALA A 448 8.71 32.27 20.01
C ALA A 448 9.60 33.06 19.03
N MET A 449 10.86 32.67 18.85
CA MET A 449 11.77 33.30 17.89
C MET A 449 11.32 33.06 16.43
N MET A 450 10.87 31.86 16.10
CA MET A 450 10.28 31.55 14.78
C MET A 450 9.00 32.35 14.53
N ALA A 451 8.09 32.44 15.52
CA ALA A 451 6.86 33.21 15.40
C ALA A 451 7.12 34.71 15.12
N LEU A 452 8.14 35.30 15.75
CA LEU A 452 8.53 36.70 15.56
C LEU A 452 9.33 36.93 14.26
N ALA A 453 10.00 35.90 13.74
CA ALA A 453 10.68 35.93 12.44
C ALA A 453 9.71 35.84 11.24
N VAL A 454 8.53 35.24 11.44
CA VAL A 454 7.49 35.00 10.41
C VAL A 454 6.35 36.04 10.50
N ASP A 455 6.46 37.03 11.39
CA ASP A 455 5.50 38.13 11.55
C ASP A 455 5.24 38.87 10.21
N GLY A 456 3.98 38.85 9.76
CA GLY A 456 3.62 38.77 8.35
C GLY A 456 3.66 40.07 7.55
N SER A 457 4.84 40.64 7.32
CA SER A 457 5.06 41.58 6.21
C SER A 457 5.30 40.84 4.89
N ALA A 458 4.71 41.33 3.79
CA ALA A 458 4.90 40.75 2.43
C ALA A 458 6.31 40.99 1.84
N THR A 459 7.24 41.52 2.64
CA THR A 459 8.66 41.72 2.38
C THR A 459 9.43 41.20 3.59
N ALA A 460 10.58 40.55 3.37
CA ALA A 460 11.44 40.11 4.48
C ALA A 460 11.88 41.30 5.36
N PRO A 461 11.86 41.18 6.70
CA PRO A 461 12.38 42.21 7.58
C PRO A 461 13.90 42.35 7.42
N ARG A 462 14.43 43.56 7.65
CA ARG A 462 15.89 43.77 7.71
C ARG A 462 16.50 43.08 8.94
N SER A 463 17.76 42.69 8.81
CA SER A 463 18.70 42.30 9.87
C SER A 463 18.41 42.98 11.20
N ASP A 464 18.53 44.32 11.27
CA ASP A 464 18.31 45.14 12.47
C ASP A 464 16.93 44.91 13.12
N GLN A 465 15.88 44.86 12.31
CA GLN A 465 14.51 44.75 12.79
C GLN A 465 14.21 43.34 13.31
N MET A 466 14.77 42.32 12.66
CA MET A 466 14.71 40.94 13.13
C MET A 466 15.54 40.77 14.41
N PHE A 467 16.75 41.35 14.48
CA PHE A 467 17.62 41.35 15.66
C PHE A 467 16.88 41.92 16.86
N VAL A 468 16.30 43.12 16.74
CA VAL A 468 15.54 43.76 17.83
C VAL A 468 14.38 42.90 18.33
N LYS A 469 13.64 42.21 17.43
CA LYS A 469 12.56 41.29 17.83
C LYS A 469 13.06 40.06 18.59
N ILE A 470 14.13 39.40 18.14
CA ILE A 470 14.56 38.09 18.69
C ILE A 470 15.73 38.14 19.69
N ARG A 471 16.32 39.32 19.94
CA ARG A 471 17.45 39.56 20.86
C ARG A 471 17.27 38.93 22.23
N ARG A 472 16.07 39.00 22.82
CA ARG A 472 15.79 38.40 24.14
C ARG A 472 15.91 36.88 24.12
N GLY A 473 15.37 36.23 23.09
CA GLY A 473 15.53 34.79 22.87
C GLY A 473 17.01 34.40 22.67
N LEU A 474 17.77 35.19 21.90
CA LEU A 474 19.21 34.96 21.73
C LEU A 474 20.00 35.07 23.06
N LEU A 475 19.65 36.02 23.93
CA LEU A 475 20.26 36.20 25.25
C LEU A 475 19.90 35.05 26.21
N ALA A 476 18.64 34.63 26.23
CA ALA A 476 18.22 33.48 27.04
C ALA A 476 18.89 32.17 26.56
N LEU A 477 18.95 31.94 25.24
CA LEU A 477 19.69 30.80 24.67
C LEU A 477 21.20 30.88 24.95
N LYS A 478 21.79 32.08 25.07
CA LYS A 478 23.19 32.28 25.46
C LYS A 478 23.46 31.89 26.92
N GLN A 479 22.44 31.83 27.76
CA GLN A 479 22.54 31.24 29.10
C GLN A 479 22.28 29.72 29.05
N PHE A 480 21.26 29.26 28.32
CA PHE A 480 20.98 27.82 28.17
C PHE A 480 22.07 27.02 27.42
N GLU A 481 22.94 27.65 26.62
CA GLU A 481 24.03 26.92 25.94
C GLU A 481 25.10 26.36 26.87
N GLN A 482 25.07 26.70 28.16
CA GLN A 482 25.89 26.07 29.21
C GLN A 482 25.40 24.66 29.58
N VAL A 483 24.12 24.37 29.32
CA VAL A 483 23.42 23.14 29.75
C VAL A 483 22.93 22.32 28.54
N TYR A 484 22.46 23.00 27.50
CA TYR A 484 21.86 22.39 26.32
C TYR A 484 22.63 22.75 25.05
N ASN A 485 23.32 21.76 24.47
CA ASN A 485 23.97 21.89 23.15
C ASN A 485 22.98 22.33 22.05
N VAL A 486 21.71 21.92 22.17
CA VAL A 486 20.62 22.37 21.28
C VAL A 486 20.38 23.89 21.39
N ALA A 487 20.49 24.49 22.58
CA ALA A 487 20.37 25.94 22.73
C ALA A 487 21.54 26.69 22.06
N ARG A 488 22.76 26.13 22.12
CA ARG A 488 23.93 26.62 21.39
C ARG A 488 23.70 26.61 19.87
N TRP A 489 23.16 25.50 19.37
CA TRP A 489 22.83 25.33 17.95
C TRP A 489 21.75 26.31 17.49
N ILE A 490 20.63 26.42 18.21
CA ILE A 490 19.54 27.37 17.87
C ILE A 490 20.05 28.82 17.90
N ARG A 491 20.86 29.19 18.89
CA ARG A 491 21.42 30.55 18.98
C ARG A 491 22.34 30.83 17.79
N ASN A 492 23.19 29.89 17.40
CA ASN A 492 24.07 30.05 16.24
C ASN A 492 23.25 30.11 14.93
N PHE A 493 22.24 29.26 14.74
CA PHE A 493 21.33 29.26 13.59
C PHE A 493 20.66 30.63 13.37
N PHE A 494 20.12 31.24 14.43
CA PHE A 494 19.52 32.58 14.32
C PHE A 494 20.56 33.69 14.14
N MET A 495 21.74 33.62 14.76
CA MET A 495 22.83 34.57 14.50
C MET A 495 23.28 34.51 13.03
N ASP A 496 23.35 33.31 12.43
CA ASP A 496 23.67 33.12 11.02
C ASP A 496 22.64 33.80 10.09
N ILE A 497 21.35 33.72 10.40
CA ILE A 497 20.28 34.38 9.63
C ILE A 497 20.43 35.91 9.70
N LEU A 498 20.76 36.43 10.87
CA LEU A 498 20.96 37.87 11.09
C LEU A 498 22.21 38.37 10.34
N ASN A 499 23.34 37.67 10.49
CA ASN A 499 24.59 38.02 9.81
C ASN A 499 24.51 37.92 8.27
N ARG A 500 23.55 37.14 7.73
CA ARG A 500 23.30 37.03 6.27
C ARG A 500 22.48 38.18 5.68
N SER A 501 21.88 39.05 6.48
CA SER A 501 20.89 40.03 5.99
C SER A 501 21.40 41.48 5.82
N ASP A 502 22.66 41.78 6.16
CA ASP A 502 23.25 43.12 5.98
C ASP A 502 23.93 43.37 4.61
N SER A 503 24.25 42.32 3.85
CA SER A 503 24.97 42.45 2.56
C SER A 503 24.05 42.82 1.38
N GLY A 504 23.29 43.93 1.49
CA GLY A 504 22.22 44.24 0.52
C GLY A 504 21.66 45.67 0.50
N GLY A 505 22.45 46.71 0.78
CA GLY A 505 21.99 48.10 0.78
C GLY A 505 22.40 48.91 -0.46
N GLY A 506 21.52 49.06 -1.46
CA GLY A 506 21.72 49.91 -2.65
C GLY A 506 20.44 50.69 -3.03
N SER A 507 20.58 51.96 -3.38
CA SER A 507 19.46 52.92 -3.44
C SER A 507 18.55 52.80 -4.67
N ARG A 508 17.23 52.98 -4.47
CA ARG A 508 16.27 53.48 -5.47
C ARG A 508 15.62 54.76 -4.96
N GLY A 509 15.54 55.78 -5.81
CA GLY A 509 14.81 57.03 -5.55
C GLY A 509 13.35 56.98 -5.99
N GLU A 510 12.59 58.02 -5.64
CA GLU A 510 11.15 58.14 -5.83
C GLU A 510 10.76 58.80 -7.17
N VAL A 511 9.62 58.39 -7.76
CA VAL A 511 8.69 59.23 -8.54
C VAL A 511 7.26 58.66 -8.31
N PRO A 512 6.20 59.48 -8.12
CA PRO A 512 4.89 59.01 -7.64
C PRO A 512 3.86 58.69 -8.75
N ALA A 513 2.65 58.26 -8.34
CA ALA A 513 1.61 57.69 -9.20
C ALA A 513 0.38 58.59 -9.47
N ALA A 514 -0.25 58.40 -10.64
CA ALA A 514 -1.59 58.85 -11.05
C ALA A 514 -1.97 58.14 -12.38
N SER A 515 -3.21 57.88 -12.81
CA SER A 515 -4.54 57.75 -12.17
C SER A 515 -5.51 57.07 -13.16
N PRO A 516 -6.55 56.32 -12.74
CA PRO A 516 -7.65 55.88 -13.63
C PRO A 516 -8.69 56.99 -13.82
N PRO A 517 -9.43 57.03 -14.95
CA PRO A 517 -10.73 56.34 -15.06
C PRO A 517 -10.90 55.68 -16.46
N SER A 518 -12.04 55.11 -16.92
CA SER A 518 -13.44 55.10 -16.46
C SER A 518 -14.19 53.81 -16.90
N ASN A 519 -15.44 53.67 -16.46
CA ASN A 519 -16.58 52.90 -17.02
C ASN A 519 -16.42 52.41 -18.49
N GLY A 520 -16.92 51.25 -18.92
CA GLY A 520 -17.81 50.27 -18.27
C GLY A 520 -18.91 49.77 -19.23
N ILE A 521 -19.68 48.75 -18.83
CA ILE A 521 -20.84 48.14 -19.52
C ILE A 521 -20.51 47.11 -20.64
N THR A 522 -21.32 46.04 -20.63
CA THR A 522 -21.47 44.90 -21.56
C THR A 522 -21.59 45.29 -23.05
N SER A 523 -21.38 44.42 -24.05
CA SER A 523 -21.83 43.01 -24.13
C SER A 523 -21.07 42.16 -25.17
N GLU A 524 -21.47 40.90 -25.30
CA GLU A 524 -21.05 39.96 -26.36
C GLU A 524 -21.36 40.47 -27.78
N ILE A 525 -20.57 40.04 -28.77
CA ILE A 525 -21.03 39.48 -30.05
C ILE A 525 -19.85 38.74 -30.76
N ARG A 526 -20.18 37.79 -31.64
CA ARG A 526 -19.30 36.74 -32.19
C ARG A 526 -19.44 36.68 -33.71
N VAL A 527 -18.34 36.82 -34.46
CA VAL A 527 -18.26 36.59 -35.93
C VAL A 527 -16.93 35.87 -36.25
N PRO A 528 -16.86 34.91 -37.20
CA PRO A 528 -15.73 33.96 -37.30
C PRO A 528 -14.94 34.04 -38.64
N GLU A 529 -14.12 33.00 -38.89
CA GLU A 529 -13.55 32.58 -40.19
C GLU A 529 -12.38 33.45 -40.72
N GLU A 530 -11.19 32.89 -41.01
CA GLU A 530 -10.80 32.05 -42.17
C GLU A 530 -10.77 32.82 -43.52
N SER A 531 -9.79 32.64 -44.42
CA SER A 531 -8.52 31.87 -44.37
C SER A 531 -7.56 32.31 -45.51
N ALA A 532 -6.49 31.54 -45.73
CA ALA A 532 -5.84 31.27 -47.05
C ALA A 532 -4.59 32.06 -47.52
N ARG A 533 -3.53 31.26 -47.81
CA ARG A 533 -2.56 31.31 -48.94
C ARG A 533 -1.23 32.11 -48.84
N HIS A 534 -0.15 31.33 -48.66
CA HIS A 534 1.14 31.32 -49.39
C HIS A 534 1.05 31.77 -50.88
N PRO A 535 2.15 32.25 -51.55
CA PRO A 535 3.53 31.68 -51.57
C PRO A 535 4.69 32.67 -51.25
N VAL A 536 5.79 32.25 -50.60
CA VAL A 536 7.04 31.60 -51.13
C VAL A 536 7.91 32.49 -52.03
N ILE A 537 9.15 32.79 -51.62
CA ILE A 537 10.44 32.61 -52.36
C ILE A 537 11.64 33.06 -51.47
N GLN A 538 12.83 32.52 -51.79
CA GLN A 538 14.16 32.67 -51.16
C GLN A 538 14.75 34.11 -51.31
N GLU A 539 15.94 34.51 -50.80
CA GLU A 539 17.09 33.79 -50.19
C GLU A 539 17.96 34.73 -49.29
N GLU A 540 19.00 34.17 -48.64
CA GLU A 540 20.05 34.83 -47.82
C GLU A 540 21.27 35.31 -48.69
N PRO A 541 22.47 35.74 -48.20
CA PRO A 541 23.01 35.96 -46.83
C PRO A 541 23.85 37.28 -46.63
N ALA A 542 24.51 37.42 -45.45
CA ALA A 542 25.99 37.64 -45.29
C ALA A 542 26.52 38.86 -44.47
N HIS A 543 27.23 38.55 -43.34
CA HIS A 543 28.53 39.10 -42.83
C HIS A 543 28.76 40.63 -42.54
N LEU A 544 29.68 41.12 -41.66
CA LEU A 544 30.44 40.66 -40.47
C LEU A 544 31.18 41.86 -39.75
N LEU A 545 31.53 41.70 -38.45
CA LEU A 545 32.65 42.32 -37.66
C LEU A 545 32.71 43.82 -37.17
N ALA A 546 32.94 43.97 -35.84
CA ALA A 546 33.79 44.92 -35.05
C ALA A 546 33.70 46.49 -35.18
N GLY A 547 34.04 47.32 -34.16
CA GLY A 547 34.33 47.12 -32.71
C GLY A 547 35.09 48.29 -31.99
N THR A 548 35.13 48.27 -30.64
CA THR A 548 36.08 48.93 -29.66
C THR A 548 36.02 50.45 -29.24
N SER A 549 36.51 50.73 -27.99
CA SER A 549 36.93 52.02 -27.35
C SER A 549 35.87 53.05 -26.87
N SER A 550 36.03 53.87 -25.79
CA SER A 550 36.98 53.93 -24.62
C SER A 550 36.55 54.93 -23.50
N GLU A 551 36.96 54.67 -22.24
CA GLU A 551 37.32 55.55 -21.08
C GLU A 551 36.63 56.92 -20.74
N ALA A 552 36.29 57.14 -19.45
CA ALA A 552 36.82 58.23 -18.56
C ALA A 552 36.06 58.37 -17.19
N ASP A 553 36.76 58.81 -16.12
CA ASP A 553 36.27 59.02 -14.73
C ASP A 553 36.06 60.50 -14.34
N GLN A 554 35.20 60.81 -13.33
CA GLN A 554 35.51 61.80 -12.26
C GLN A 554 34.55 61.86 -11.03
N LEU A 555 35.11 61.56 -9.85
CA LEU A 555 34.98 62.17 -8.49
C LEU A 555 33.72 62.96 -8.02
N THR A 556 33.22 62.54 -6.83
CA THR A 556 32.82 63.29 -5.59
C THR A 556 32.48 64.80 -5.68
N PHE A 557 31.53 65.40 -4.95
CA PHE A 557 31.19 65.33 -3.50
C PHE A 557 29.95 66.25 -3.24
N VAL A 558 29.33 66.52 -2.08
CA VAL A 558 29.45 66.23 -0.61
C VAL A 558 28.00 65.99 -0.06
N ALA A 559 27.79 65.77 1.25
CA ALA A 559 26.48 65.82 1.91
C ALA A 559 26.51 66.57 3.27
N SER A 560 25.39 67.20 3.64
CA SER A 560 25.13 67.91 4.91
C SER A 560 23.61 67.96 5.14
N ASP A 561 23.05 68.04 6.35
CA ASP A 561 23.67 68.19 7.67
C ASP A 561 22.76 67.66 8.81
N LEU A 562 23.22 67.83 10.06
CA LEU A 562 22.57 67.66 11.38
C LEU A 562 22.75 66.32 12.10
N ASN A 563 23.41 66.45 13.25
CA ASN A 563 23.83 65.46 14.23
C ASN A 563 23.57 66.06 15.63
N LEU A 564 23.33 65.24 16.67
CA LEU A 564 23.39 65.53 18.13
C LEU A 564 22.64 64.41 18.90
N GLY A 565 23.19 63.74 19.92
CA GLY A 565 24.58 63.67 20.38
C GLY A 565 24.73 63.17 21.83
N GLY A 566 25.81 62.42 22.12
CA GLY A 566 26.37 62.19 23.48
C GLY A 566 25.61 61.25 24.43
N THR A 567 26.19 60.65 25.47
CA THR A 567 27.57 60.55 26.05
C THR A 567 27.49 59.52 27.23
N THR A 568 28.48 58.75 27.70
CA THR A 568 29.88 58.42 27.34
C THR A 568 30.22 57.14 28.15
N PHE A 569 30.59 56.01 27.54
CA PHE A 569 31.96 55.54 27.21
C PHE A 569 32.89 55.29 28.43
N MET A 570 33.42 54.07 28.57
CA MET A 570 34.81 53.78 29.00
C MET A 570 35.12 52.27 28.86
N LEU A 571 36.38 51.95 28.55
CA LEU A 571 36.99 50.62 28.50
C LEU A 571 38.42 50.74 29.04
N ASP A 572 38.92 49.70 29.69
CA ASP A 572 40.33 49.28 29.75
C ASP A 572 40.31 47.73 29.73
N HIS A 573 41.15 47.01 29.00
CA HIS A 573 42.62 46.90 29.11
C HIS A 573 43.08 46.32 30.48
N ASP A 574 44.02 45.37 30.56
CA ASP A 574 44.86 44.82 29.50
C ASP A 574 45.16 43.30 29.61
N SER A 575 45.53 42.81 28.43
CA SER A 575 46.13 41.56 27.92
C SER A 575 46.97 40.62 28.82
N GLY A 576 47.10 39.37 28.35
CA GLY A 576 47.77 38.25 29.03
C GLY A 576 48.08 37.06 28.10
N ASP A 577 48.88 37.33 27.07
CA ASP A 577 49.49 36.47 26.05
C ASP A 577 49.68 34.94 26.35
N VAL A 578 49.02 34.08 25.55
CA VAL A 578 49.61 32.89 24.90
C VAL A 578 48.89 32.64 23.57
N GLY A 579 49.61 32.49 22.46
CA GLY A 579 49.03 32.23 21.13
C GLY A 579 48.83 30.74 20.77
N ALA A 580 47.91 30.46 19.84
CA ALA A 580 47.77 29.15 19.20
C ALA A 580 47.38 29.27 17.71
N GLU A 581 48.02 28.40 16.93
CA GLU A 581 48.05 28.26 15.48
C GLU A 581 46.68 28.30 14.76
N GLY A 582 46.59 29.12 13.71
CA GLY A 582 45.43 29.16 12.80
C GLY A 582 45.36 27.95 11.87
N GLY A 583 44.95 26.79 12.39
CA GLY A 583 44.80 25.56 11.61
C GLY A 583 43.61 25.60 10.64
N GLY A 584 43.83 25.12 9.42
CA GLY A 584 42.75 24.70 8.51
C GLY A 584 42.07 23.44 9.06
N PHE A 585 40.74 23.45 9.14
CA PHE A 585 39.92 22.40 9.74
C PHE A 585 39.68 21.28 8.71
N TRP A 586 40.28 20.09 8.72
CA TRP A 586 41.33 19.43 9.54
C TRP A 586 42.17 18.54 8.58
N PRO A 587 43.45 18.17 8.85
CA PRO A 587 43.71 16.89 9.56
C PRO A 587 45.07 16.76 10.30
N THR A 588 45.08 16.38 11.59
CA THR A 588 46.21 15.60 12.17
C THR A 588 45.92 14.84 13.47
N TYR A 589 44.94 15.24 14.29
CA TYR A 589 44.73 14.64 15.63
C TYR A 589 43.63 13.56 15.74
N LEU A 590 43.02 13.14 14.64
CA LEU A 590 42.12 11.96 14.59
C LEU A 590 42.82 10.63 14.27
N ALA A 591 44.15 10.60 14.17
CA ALA A 591 44.92 9.36 13.97
C ALA A 591 45.27 8.62 15.28
N ASN A 592 45.38 9.34 16.41
CA ASN A 592 45.97 8.81 17.65
C ASN A 592 45.02 8.79 18.86
N GLY A 593 43.73 9.11 18.70
CA GLY A 593 42.72 8.93 19.76
C GLY A 593 42.90 9.79 21.02
N VAL A 594 43.59 10.93 20.94
CA VAL A 594 43.81 11.85 22.07
C VAL A 594 43.54 13.30 21.66
N PHE A 595 42.62 13.95 22.36
CA PHE A 595 42.49 15.40 22.39
C PHE A 595 42.64 15.89 23.83
N SER A 596 43.85 16.35 24.17
CA SER A 596 44.15 16.97 25.45
C SER A 596 44.76 18.36 25.23
N ASN A 597 43.92 19.41 25.29
CA ASN A 597 44.29 20.75 25.78
C ASN A 597 43.09 21.71 25.78
N THR A 598 42.17 21.51 26.73
CA THR A 598 41.83 22.63 27.61
C THR A 598 42.75 22.57 28.82
N SER A 599 43.28 23.71 29.26
CA SER A 599 44.04 23.85 30.51
C SER A 599 43.12 23.87 31.75
N THR A 600 42.10 23.02 31.72
CA THR A 600 41.16 22.67 32.79
C THR A 600 40.70 21.24 32.47
N GLY A 601 40.94 20.31 33.42
CA GLY A 601 40.75 18.89 33.20
C GLY A 601 39.42 18.38 33.72
N ASP A 602 38.46 18.20 32.82
CA ASP A 602 37.35 17.26 32.97
C ASP A 602 37.32 16.39 31.71
N ALA A 603 37.53 15.08 31.86
CA ALA A 603 37.56 14.15 30.75
C ALA A 603 36.14 13.72 30.38
N ILE A 604 35.72 14.00 29.14
CA ILE A 604 34.41 13.60 28.61
C ILE A 604 34.56 12.29 27.85
N ASP A 605 33.79 11.26 28.24
CA ASP A 605 33.68 10.02 27.48
C ASP A 605 33.11 10.28 26.08
N PHE A 606 33.81 9.79 25.06
CA PHE A 606 33.38 9.92 23.67
C PHE A 606 32.21 8.96 23.36
N PRO A 607 31.16 9.39 22.63
CA PRO A 607 30.16 8.47 22.11
C PRO A 607 30.81 7.38 21.24
N GLN A 608 30.36 6.14 21.38
CA GLN A 608 30.91 5.01 20.63
C GLN A 608 30.72 5.19 19.09
N PRO A 609 31.56 4.57 18.25
CA PRO A 609 31.56 4.79 16.78
C PRO A 609 30.24 4.45 16.07
N ASP A 610 29.45 3.59 16.69
CA ASP A 610 28.13 3.11 16.29
C ASP A 610 26.97 4.04 16.73
N SER A 611 27.26 5.15 17.40
CA SER A 611 26.25 6.15 17.77
C SER A 611 25.77 7.00 16.57
N THR A 612 24.47 7.30 16.53
CA THR A 612 23.84 8.08 15.43
C THR A 612 24.39 9.52 15.33
N GLN A 613 24.94 10.05 16.42
CA GLN A 613 25.58 11.37 16.46
C GLN A 613 26.91 11.39 15.68
N TYR A 614 27.69 10.31 15.74
CA TYR A 614 28.95 10.16 15.00
C TYR A 614 28.71 10.17 13.48
N GLN A 615 27.69 9.44 13.02
CA GLN A 615 27.28 9.40 11.61
C GLN A 615 26.79 10.76 11.09
N ALA A 616 26.01 11.50 11.90
CA ALA A 616 25.51 12.82 11.52
C ALA A 616 26.62 13.88 11.36
N MET A 617 27.70 13.79 12.15
CA MET A 617 28.87 14.67 11.98
C MET A 617 29.63 14.40 10.69
N TYR A 618 29.79 13.12 10.31
CA TYR A 618 30.52 12.74 9.10
C TYR A 618 29.85 13.24 7.80
N PHE A 619 28.52 13.25 7.76
CA PHE A 619 27.74 13.70 6.60
C PHE A 619 27.82 15.21 6.34
N LEU A 620 28.06 16.02 7.38
CA LEU A 620 28.07 17.50 7.26
C LEU A 620 29.46 18.10 7.03
N ALA A 621 30.54 17.31 7.18
CA ALA A 621 31.91 17.76 6.91
C ALA A 621 32.21 17.93 5.41
N ASP A 622 31.43 17.30 4.52
CA ASP A 622 31.71 17.18 3.09
C ASP A 622 31.30 18.42 2.26
N LEU A 623 30.63 19.40 2.87
CA LEU A 623 30.17 20.65 2.23
C LEU A 623 31.14 21.82 2.49
N GLY A 624 32.44 21.56 2.37
CA GLY A 624 33.50 22.38 2.95
C GLY A 624 33.67 23.80 2.41
N LEU A 625 33.55 24.79 3.31
CA LEU A 625 34.19 26.10 3.24
C LEU A 625 34.73 26.48 4.62
N SER A 626 36.05 26.43 4.82
CA SER A 626 36.69 26.91 6.06
C SER A 626 38.03 27.60 5.80
N ASN A 627 38.34 28.57 6.68
CA ASN A 627 39.64 29.15 7.07
C ASN A 627 40.62 29.60 5.94
N GLY A 628 41.17 30.82 5.93
CA GLY A 628 40.99 31.97 6.83
C GLY A 628 42.19 32.30 7.72
N THR A 629 43.35 32.62 7.14
CA THR A 629 44.49 33.31 7.80
C THR A 629 45.09 34.37 6.86
N ALA A 630 45.75 35.41 7.38
CA ALA A 630 45.91 36.68 6.67
C ALA A 630 47.34 37.25 6.57
N GLY A 631 47.58 37.99 5.48
CA GLY A 631 48.74 38.88 5.24
C GLY A 631 49.57 38.51 4.00
N PRO A 632 50.07 39.47 3.18
CA PRO A 632 49.74 40.90 3.09
C PRO A 632 48.70 41.13 1.98
N VAL A 633 47.42 40.85 2.27
CA VAL A 633 46.49 40.40 1.21
C VAL A 633 45.98 41.49 0.26
N TYR A 634 46.16 42.79 0.50
CA TYR A 634 45.39 43.83 -0.22
C TYR A 634 45.67 43.94 -1.75
N ASP A 635 46.92 43.98 -2.21
CA ASP A 635 47.21 44.05 -3.66
C ASP A 635 46.93 42.70 -4.37
N GLY A 636 47.17 41.60 -3.65
CA GLY A 636 46.79 40.26 -4.09
C GLY A 636 45.27 40.12 -4.22
N LEU A 637 44.49 40.67 -3.28
CA LEU A 637 43.04 40.66 -3.29
C LEU A 637 42.47 41.43 -4.46
N ILE A 638 43.02 42.57 -4.86
CA ILE A 638 42.50 43.33 -6.02
C ILE A 638 42.69 42.52 -7.31
N ARG A 639 43.85 41.89 -7.49
CA ARG A 639 44.12 41.00 -8.63
C ARG A 639 43.27 39.73 -8.57
N LEU A 640 43.11 39.13 -7.38
CA LEU A 640 42.30 37.94 -7.17
C LEU A 640 40.81 38.23 -7.34
N TRP A 641 40.31 39.39 -6.91
CA TRP A 641 38.93 39.83 -7.17
C TRP A 641 38.70 40.10 -8.65
N ALA A 642 39.65 40.70 -9.37
CA ALA A 642 39.55 40.82 -10.82
C ALA A 642 39.52 39.45 -11.52
N TYR A 643 40.35 38.49 -11.08
CA TYR A 643 40.35 37.12 -11.60
C TYR A 643 39.11 36.31 -11.19
N MET A 644 38.61 36.49 -9.97
CA MET A 644 37.40 35.83 -9.44
C MET A 644 36.12 36.46 -10.01
N LEU A 645 36.11 37.75 -10.33
CA LEU A 645 35.04 38.39 -11.09
C LEU A 645 35.07 37.92 -12.55
N GLY A 646 36.25 37.80 -13.15
CA GLY A 646 36.43 37.15 -14.46
C GLY A 646 35.94 35.71 -14.47
N LEU A 647 36.33 34.90 -13.47
CA LEU A 647 35.88 33.51 -13.29
C LEU A 647 34.41 33.41 -12.84
N ALA A 648 33.83 34.44 -12.22
CA ALA A 648 32.40 34.49 -11.91
C ALA A 648 31.57 34.94 -13.11
N VAL A 649 32.11 35.76 -14.02
CA VAL A 649 31.45 36.11 -15.30
C VAL A 649 31.57 34.96 -16.29
N VAL A 650 32.75 34.33 -16.41
CA VAL A 650 32.94 33.09 -17.17
C VAL A 650 32.16 31.94 -16.53
N GLY A 651 32.13 31.85 -15.21
CA GLY A 651 31.41 30.83 -14.43
C GLY A 651 29.90 31.03 -14.44
N ALA A 652 29.40 32.27 -14.47
CA ALA A 652 27.97 32.56 -14.68
C ALA A 652 27.59 32.36 -16.16
N GLY A 653 28.46 32.69 -17.11
CA GLY A 653 28.27 32.34 -18.52
C GLY A 653 28.25 30.83 -18.74
N TYR A 654 29.13 30.09 -18.07
CA TYR A 654 29.16 28.63 -18.03
C TYR A 654 27.90 28.09 -17.35
N ALA A 655 27.49 28.63 -16.19
CA ALA A 655 26.26 28.23 -15.53
C ALA A 655 25.02 28.51 -16.41
N VAL A 656 24.91 29.66 -17.06
CA VAL A 656 23.82 29.99 -17.99
C VAL A 656 23.83 29.09 -19.24
N THR A 657 24.97 28.49 -19.60
CA THR A 657 25.09 27.55 -20.73
C THR A 657 25.12 26.06 -20.34
N THR A 658 25.16 25.71 -19.04
CA THR A 658 25.23 24.32 -18.55
C THR A 658 24.16 23.96 -17.52
N PHE A 659 23.70 24.90 -16.69
CA PHE A 659 22.39 24.77 -16.05
C PHE A 659 21.32 25.00 -17.11
N ASP A 660 20.76 23.89 -17.57
CA ASP A 660 19.54 23.87 -18.36
C ASP A 660 18.37 24.36 -17.48
N TRP A 661 18.07 25.67 -17.54
CA TRP A 661 17.04 26.33 -16.74
C TRP A 661 15.62 25.79 -16.99
N SER A 662 15.41 24.97 -18.04
CA SER A 662 14.14 24.24 -18.23
C SER A 662 13.92 23.15 -17.17
N LYS A 663 14.99 22.64 -16.55
CA LYS A 663 14.97 21.55 -15.55
C LYS A 663 14.62 22.02 -14.13
N ARG A 664 13.88 23.11 -13.96
CA ARG A 664 13.28 23.41 -12.64
C ARG A 664 12.24 22.33 -12.34
N PRO A 665 12.24 21.70 -11.14
CA PRO A 665 11.21 20.74 -10.80
C PRO A 665 9.84 21.42 -10.82
N SER A 666 8.86 20.79 -11.47
CA SER A 666 7.50 21.30 -11.54
C SER A 666 6.90 21.38 -10.13
N SER A 667 6.20 22.47 -9.83
CA SER A 667 5.37 22.58 -8.62
C SER A 667 4.03 21.85 -8.76
N SER A 668 3.72 21.31 -9.94
CA SER A 668 2.54 20.46 -10.16
C SER A 668 2.85 18.99 -9.86
N SER A 669 1.97 18.33 -9.12
CA SER A 669 2.01 16.87 -8.93
C SER A 669 1.48 16.09 -10.14
N THR A 670 0.78 16.75 -11.06
CA THR A 670 0.22 16.16 -12.29
C THR A 670 0.91 16.71 -13.54
N GLN A 671 0.96 15.91 -14.61
CA GLN A 671 1.67 16.25 -15.85
C GLN A 671 0.74 16.21 -17.08
N PRO A 672 0.29 17.38 -17.57
CA PRO A 672 -0.47 17.50 -18.81
C PRO A 672 0.22 16.86 -20.02
N LEU A 673 -0.56 16.27 -20.94
CA LEU A 673 -0.07 15.70 -22.20
C LEU A 673 0.77 16.67 -23.04
N ALA A 674 0.48 17.97 -23.00
CA ALA A 674 1.30 19.00 -23.68
C ALA A 674 2.67 19.26 -23.02
N SER A 675 2.97 18.57 -21.91
CA SER A 675 4.21 18.68 -21.12
C SER A 675 4.90 17.34 -20.89
N THR A 676 4.47 16.26 -21.57
CA THR A 676 5.24 15.01 -21.58
C THR A 676 6.52 15.17 -22.41
N PRO A 677 7.63 14.48 -22.05
CA PRO A 677 8.83 14.50 -22.87
C PRO A 677 8.56 13.91 -24.26
N THR A 678 9.12 14.51 -25.31
CA THR A 678 9.09 13.93 -26.65
C THR A 678 9.76 12.55 -26.64
N ILE A 679 9.07 11.53 -27.16
CA ILE A 679 9.58 10.16 -27.25
C ILE A 679 10.78 10.13 -28.22
N GLN A 680 11.90 9.55 -27.78
CA GLN A 680 13.17 9.53 -28.52
C GLN A 680 13.73 8.10 -28.66
N HIS A 681 12.93 7.18 -29.19
CA HIS A 681 13.34 5.79 -29.47
C HIS A 681 14.32 5.70 -30.64
N ASP A 682 15.35 4.86 -30.53
CA ASP A 682 16.26 4.53 -31.63
C ASP A 682 15.98 3.12 -32.17
N ILE A 683 14.99 3.00 -33.06
CA ILE A 683 14.72 1.76 -33.80
C ILE A 683 15.52 1.67 -35.12
N THR A 684 16.65 2.37 -35.26
CA THR A 684 17.44 2.29 -36.49
C THR A 684 17.98 0.88 -36.71
N ALA A 685 18.03 0.43 -37.96
CA ALA A 685 18.53 -0.90 -38.30
C ALA A 685 20.00 -1.14 -37.88
N ALA A 686 20.77 -0.07 -37.63
CA ALA A 686 22.11 -0.17 -37.03
C ALA A 686 22.05 -0.45 -35.52
N ASN A 687 21.26 0.30 -34.76
CA ASN A 687 21.09 0.10 -33.32
C ASN A 687 20.47 -1.27 -33.01
N ILE A 688 19.42 -1.66 -33.74
CA ILE A 688 18.79 -2.99 -33.65
C ILE A 688 19.83 -4.10 -33.85
N ARG A 689 20.59 -4.11 -34.96
CA ARG A 689 21.60 -5.16 -35.21
C ARG A 689 22.75 -5.19 -34.19
N ALA A 690 23.03 -4.07 -33.51
CA ALA A 690 23.98 -4.05 -32.41
C ALA A 690 23.36 -4.67 -31.14
N ALA A 691 22.12 -4.30 -30.82
CA ALA A 691 21.37 -4.84 -29.69
C ALA A 691 21.14 -6.35 -29.82
N THR A 692 20.72 -6.87 -30.99
CA THR A 692 20.55 -8.32 -31.24
C THR A 692 21.81 -9.13 -30.91
N LYS A 693 23.01 -8.56 -31.14
CA LYS A 693 24.29 -9.22 -30.79
C LYS A 693 24.57 -9.19 -29.28
N GLU A 694 24.24 -8.10 -28.60
CA GLU A 694 24.34 -8.03 -27.13
C GLU A 694 23.33 -9.00 -26.48
N PHE A 695 22.09 -9.07 -26.97
CA PHE A 695 21.09 -10.03 -26.47
C PHE A 695 21.51 -11.48 -26.72
N ALA A 696 22.05 -11.81 -27.90
CA ALA A 696 22.51 -13.17 -28.20
C ALA A 696 23.73 -13.59 -27.35
N ALA A 697 24.56 -12.64 -26.94
CA ALA A 697 25.65 -12.86 -25.99
C ALA A 697 25.18 -12.97 -24.53
N LEU A 698 24.06 -12.31 -24.18
CA LEU A 698 23.46 -12.30 -22.84
C LEU A 698 22.60 -13.55 -22.57
N LEU A 699 21.75 -13.91 -23.53
CA LEU A 699 20.70 -14.93 -23.36
C LEU A 699 21.05 -16.27 -24.01
N GLY A 700 22.02 -16.31 -24.93
CA GLY A 700 22.15 -17.38 -25.93
C GLY A 700 21.47 -17.00 -27.25
N ALA A 701 21.98 -17.52 -28.37
CA ALA A 701 21.45 -17.19 -29.70
C ALA A 701 20.07 -17.86 -29.95
N GLU A 702 19.85 -19.02 -29.34
CA GLU A 702 18.61 -19.77 -29.27
C GLU A 702 17.49 -19.07 -28.47
N ASN A 703 17.80 -17.95 -27.80
CA ASN A 703 16.89 -17.16 -26.97
C ASN A 703 16.59 -15.78 -27.58
N VAL A 704 16.99 -15.57 -28.84
CA VAL A 704 16.82 -14.32 -29.59
C VAL A 704 16.28 -14.64 -30.99
N SER A 705 14.98 -14.42 -31.21
CA SER A 705 14.37 -14.63 -32.54
C SER A 705 14.24 -13.34 -33.34
N THR A 706 14.48 -13.48 -34.64
CA THR A 706 14.08 -12.52 -35.68
C THR A 706 13.39 -13.26 -36.84
N ASP A 707 12.77 -14.43 -36.57
CA ASP A 707 11.98 -15.14 -37.57
C ASP A 707 10.66 -14.39 -37.81
N GLN A 708 10.26 -14.25 -39.07
CA GLN A 708 9.05 -13.53 -39.44
C GLN A 708 7.79 -14.18 -38.85
N ALA A 709 7.77 -15.50 -38.67
CA ALA A 709 6.63 -16.21 -38.06
C ALA A 709 6.48 -15.88 -36.56
N ASP A 710 7.59 -15.82 -35.82
CA ASP A 710 7.59 -15.40 -34.41
C ASP A 710 7.17 -13.92 -34.32
N LEU A 711 7.78 -13.06 -35.13
CA LEU A 711 7.48 -11.61 -35.16
C LEU A 711 6.01 -11.30 -35.48
N ILE A 712 5.36 -12.08 -36.35
CA ILE A 712 3.93 -11.97 -36.65
C ILE A 712 3.06 -12.47 -35.48
N THR A 713 3.35 -13.65 -34.94
CA THR A 713 2.54 -14.24 -33.85
C THR A 713 2.56 -13.43 -32.55
N HIS A 714 3.60 -12.61 -32.35
CA HIS A 714 3.69 -11.68 -31.21
C HIS A 714 3.18 -10.25 -31.54
N SER A 715 2.56 -10.05 -32.72
CA SER A 715 2.09 -8.71 -33.16
C SER A 715 0.59 -8.45 -32.93
N GLY A 716 -0.21 -9.50 -32.70
CA GLY A 716 -1.66 -9.41 -32.57
C GLY A 716 -2.39 -10.72 -32.86
N SER A 717 -3.72 -10.67 -32.96
CA SER A 717 -4.57 -11.80 -33.35
C SER A 717 -5.89 -11.34 -33.98
N ASP A 718 -6.66 -12.29 -34.54
CA ASP A 718 -7.99 -12.09 -35.14
C ASP A 718 -9.14 -11.81 -34.14
N TYR A 719 -8.84 -11.85 -32.83
CA TYR A 719 -9.84 -11.76 -31.75
C TYR A 719 -9.77 -10.45 -30.96
N GLN A 720 -8.88 -9.54 -31.34
CA GLN A 720 -8.70 -8.25 -30.68
C GLN A 720 -9.60 -7.15 -31.25
N SER A 721 -9.93 -6.18 -30.41
CA SER A 721 -10.74 -5.00 -30.75
C SER A 721 -9.98 -4.02 -31.66
N TYR A 722 -8.65 -3.99 -31.58
CA TYR A 722 -7.82 -3.18 -32.48
C TYR A 722 -7.83 -3.73 -33.92
N ALA A 723 -7.76 -2.85 -34.93
CA ALA A 723 -7.71 -3.26 -36.33
C ALA A 723 -6.39 -3.98 -36.66
N TRP A 724 -6.46 -5.27 -37.03
CA TRP A 724 -5.29 -6.09 -37.32
C TRP A 724 -5.58 -7.14 -38.40
N THR A 725 -4.62 -7.30 -39.31
CA THR A 725 -4.45 -8.43 -40.22
C THR A 725 -2.96 -8.78 -40.27
N GLU A 726 -2.61 -9.98 -40.74
CA GLU A 726 -1.21 -10.42 -40.86
C GLU A 726 -0.39 -9.51 -41.80
N GLU A 727 -1.00 -9.02 -42.88
CA GLU A 727 -0.36 -8.13 -43.86
C GLU A 727 -0.14 -6.70 -43.32
N GLN A 728 -0.93 -6.29 -42.31
CA GLN A 728 -0.86 -4.97 -41.66
C GLN A 728 -0.19 -5.04 -40.28
N ALA A 729 0.36 -6.19 -39.90
CA ALA A 729 0.97 -6.45 -38.60
C ALA A 729 2.11 -5.47 -38.29
N ILE A 730 1.93 -4.66 -37.25
CA ILE A 730 3.02 -3.87 -36.66
C ILE A 730 3.87 -4.84 -35.83
N CYS A 731 4.84 -5.50 -36.45
CA CYS A 731 5.77 -6.39 -35.75
C CYS A 731 6.88 -5.64 -35.01
N SER A 732 7.39 -6.26 -33.93
CA SER A 732 8.67 -5.89 -33.32
C SER A 732 9.84 -6.18 -34.28
N ASN A 733 11.05 -5.82 -33.89
CA ASN A 733 12.28 -6.12 -34.63
C ASN A 733 13.00 -7.38 -34.14
N VAL A 734 12.79 -7.75 -32.87
CA VAL A 734 13.40 -8.91 -32.18
C VAL A 734 12.41 -9.43 -31.13
N ILE A 735 12.38 -10.73 -30.88
CA ILE A 735 11.77 -11.35 -29.69
C ILE A 735 12.87 -11.96 -28.82
N LEU A 736 12.80 -11.71 -27.52
CA LEU A 736 13.71 -12.24 -26.52
C LEU A 736 12.98 -13.20 -25.58
N TYR A 737 13.59 -14.35 -25.31
CA TYR A 737 13.05 -15.39 -24.42
C TYR A 737 13.94 -15.54 -23.16
N PRO A 738 13.87 -14.64 -22.18
CA PRO A 738 14.59 -14.78 -20.92
C PRO A 738 14.04 -15.94 -20.08
N GLU A 739 14.89 -16.47 -19.20
CA GLU A 739 14.60 -17.61 -18.32
C GLU A 739 14.75 -17.24 -16.83
N THR A 740 15.40 -16.10 -16.50
CA THR A 740 15.56 -15.58 -15.12
C THR A 740 15.32 -14.07 -14.98
N THR A 741 15.06 -13.60 -13.76
CA THR A 741 14.88 -12.17 -13.42
C THR A 741 16.11 -11.33 -13.75
N GLU A 742 17.31 -11.89 -13.61
CA GLU A 742 18.60 -11.24 -13.87
C GLU A 742 18.79 -11.02 -15.37
N GLN A 743 18.40 -11.99 -16.20
CA GLN A 743 18.39 -11.83 -17.66
C GLN A 743 17.44 -10.71 -18.10
N VAL A 744 16.27 -10.58 -17.44
CA VAL A 744 15.32 -9.47 -17.67
C VAL A 744 15.93 -8.13 -17.22
N SER A 745 16.65 -8.09 -16.10
CA SER A 745 17.39 -6.92 -15.62
C SER A 745 18.45 -6.46 -16.63
N GLU A 746 19.27 -7.36 -17.15
CA GLU A 746 20.35 -7.03 -18.08
C GLU A 746 19.83 -6.67 -19.49
N LEU A 747 18.81 -7.36 -20.01
CA LEU A 747 18.22 -6.95 -21.30
C LEU A 747 17.55 -5.58 -21.19
N MET A 748 16.95 -5.23 -20.04
CA MET A 748 16.41 -3.89 -19.81
C MET A 748 17.50 -2.82 -19.71
N LYS A 749 18.67 -3.11 -19.13
CA LYS A 749 19.84 -2.20 -19.18
C LYS A 749 20.32 -1.94 -20.61
N VAL A 750 20.29 -2.96 -21.48
CA VAL A 750 20.58 -2.80 -22.92
C VAL A 750 19.50 -1.94 -23.60
N CYS A 751 18.21 -2.25 -23.40
CA CYS A 751 17.09 -1.47 -23.97
C CYS A 751 17.10 0.00 -23.52
N SER A 752 17.34 0.25 -22.23
CA SER A 752 17.50 1.57 -21.64
C SER A 752 18.64 2.36 -22.30
N ARG A 753 19.87 1.84 -22.25
CA ARG A 753 21.06 2.46 -22.85
C ARG A 753 20.91 2.71 -24.36
N ARG A 754 20.16 1.86 -25.07
CA ARG A 754 19.92 1.94 -26.51
C ARG A 754 18.61 2.61 -26.90
N ARG A 755 17.80 3.09 -25.94
CA ARG A 755 16.46 3.68 -26.13
C ARG A 755 15.55 2.84 -27.04
N LEU A 756 15.54 1.53 -26.80
CA LEU A 756 14.71 0.57 -27.53
C LEU A 756 13.36 0.42 -26.82
N PRO A 757 12.22 0.60 -27.50
CA PRO A 757 10.93 0.31 -26.92
C PRO A 757 10.78 -1.19 -26.68
N VAL A 758 10.08 -1.54 -25.60
CA VAL A 758 9.91 -2.91 -25.09
C VAL A 758 8.42 -3.19 -24.92
N THR A 759 7.94 -4.26 -25.54
CA THR A 759 6.59 -4.78 -25.40
C THR A 759 6.65 -6.14 -24.70
N PRO A 760 6.09 -6.29 -23.49
CA PRO A 760 6.02 -7.59 -22.83
C PRO A 760 4.97 -8.49 -23.46
N TYR A 761 5.29 -9.78 -23.53
CA TYR A 761 4.43 -10.84 -24.04
C TYR A 761 4.42 -12.04 -23.08
N SER A 762 3.34 -12.80 -23.10
CA SER A 762 3.07 -13.90 -22.16
C SER A 762 2.04 -14.83 -22.83
N GLY A 763 0.81 -14.96 -22.33
CA GLY A 763 -0.20 -15.81 -22.97
C GLY A 763 -0.71 -15.35 -24.35
N GLY A 764 -0.45 -14.10 -24.77
CA GLY A 764 -0.96 -13.54 -26.05
C GLY A 764 -2.48 -13.36 -26.14
N THR A 765 -3.22 -13.52 -25.04
CA THR A 765 -4.69 -13.63 -25.03
C THR A 765 -5.45 -12.32 -24.79
N SER A 766 -4.78 -11.18 -24.58
CA SER A 766 -5.45 -9.92 -24.25
C SER A 766 -5.88 -9.12 -25.50
N ILE A 767 -7.07 -8.50 -25.48
CA ILE A 767 -7.78 -8.10 -26.71
C ILE A 767 -7.90 -6.59 -26.99
N GLU A 768 -7.33 -5.71 -26.15
CA GLU A 768 -7.43 -4.25 -26.32
C GLU A 768 -6.14 -3.65 -26.94
N GLY A 769 -5.28 -4.49 -27.51
CA GLY A 769 -4.01 -4.12 -28.16
C GLY A 769 -2.79 -4.07 -27.22
N GLN A 770 -2.87 -4.65 -26.02
CA GLN A 770 -1.85 -4.52 -24.97
C GLN A 770 -0.46 -5.04 -25.38
N TYR A 771 -0.38 -6.07 -26.23
CA TYR A 771 0.89 -6.64 -26.71
C TYR A 771 1.24 -6.29 -28.17
N ILE A 772 0.45 -5.46 -28.86
CA ILE A 772 0.84 -4.97 -30.21
C ILE A 772 2.08 -4.06 -30.06
N PRO A 773 3.25 -4.36 -30.65
CA PRO A 773 4.44 -3.54 -30.48
C PRO A 773 4.37 -2.27 -31.34
N HIS A 774 3.56 -1.31 -30.90
CA HIS A 774 3.20 -0.07 -31.62
C HIS A 774 4.43 0.75 -32.06
N PHE A 775 5.47 0.83 -31.22
CA PHE A 775 6.75 1.48 -31.54
C PHE A 775 7.82 0.52 -32.09
N ARG A 776 7.44 -0.71 -32.47
CA ARG A 776 8.32 -1.82 -32.87
C ARG A 776 9.32 -2.15 -31.73
N GLY A 777 10.62 -2.21 -32.02
CA GLY A 777 11.66 -2.47 -31.03
C GLY A 777 11.70 -3.93 -30.58
N ILE A 778 11.64 -4.16 -29.27
CA ILE A 778 11.88 -5.46 -28.65
C ILE A 778 10.57 -6.02 -28.08
N CYS A 779 10.29 -7.29 -28.37
CA CYS A 779 9.32 -8.08 -27.64
C CYS A 779 10.05 -8.94 -26.61
N VAL A 780 9.51 -9.05 -25.39
CA VAL A 780 10.05 -9.92 -24.33
C VAL A 780 8.97 -10.94 -23.98
N ASP A 781 9.15 -12.19 -24.42
CA ASP A 781 8.24 -13.29 -24.12
C ASP A 781 8.65 -14.02 -22.84
N PHE A 782 7.74 -14.02 -21.88
CA PHE A 782 7.88 -14.70 -20.60
C PHE A 782 7.57 -16.21 -20.63
N GLY A 783 7.21 -16.80 -21.78
CA GLY A 783 6.81 -18.21 -21.90
C GLY A 783 7.82 -19.24 -21.37
N ARG A 784 9.13 -18.92 -21.31
CA ARG A 784 10.16 -19.77 -20.69
C ARG A 784 10.30 -19.60 -19.18
N MET A 785 9.85 -18.47 -18.65
CA MET A 785 9.71 -18.24 -17.21
C MET A 785 8.36 -18.81 -16.75
N SER A 786 8.18 -20.13 -16.81
CA SER A 786 6.88 -20.81 -16.60
C SER A 786 6.83 -21.76 -15.40
N SER A 787 7.75 -21.64 -14.45
CA SER A 787 7.86 -22.50 -13.26
C SER A 787 7.00 -22.05 -12.07
N ILE A 788 6.56 -23.02 -11.25
CA ILE A 788 6.28 -22.77 -9.83
C ILE A 788 7.63 -22.76 -9.10
N VAL A 789 7.95 -21.64 -8.45
CA VAL A 789 9.22 -21.42 -7.73
C VAL A 789 9.12 -21.96 -6.30
N GLU A 790 7.99 -21.74 -5.64
CA GLU A 790 7.73 -22.16 -4.26
C GLU A 790 6.23 -22.47 -4.08
N LEU A 791 5.89 -23.48 -3.26
CA LEU A 791 4.50 -23.81 -2.91
C LEU A 791 4.34 -23.96 -1.38
N ASN A 792 3.91 -22.89 -0.73
CA ASN A 792 3.66 -22.83 0.71
C ASN A 792 2.22 -23.28 1.01
N LYS A 793 1.94 -24.56 0.75
CA LYS A 793 0.62 -25.18 0.92
C LYS A 793 -0.04 -24.89 2.28
N ASP A 794 0.75 -24.81 3.35
CA ASP A 794 0.27 -24.67 4.74
C ASP A 794 -0.04 -23.19 5.09
N ASP A 795 0.61 -22.23 4.42
CA ASP A 795 0.27 -20.79 4.46
C ASP A 795 -0.81 -20.41 3.42
N LEU A 796 -1.17 -21.37 2.55
CA LEU A 796 -2.03 -21.19 1.39
C LEU A 796 -1.50 -20.09 0.45
N ASP A 797 -0.22 -20.13 0.07
CA ASP A 797 0.36 -19.29 -0.99
C ASP A 797 1.41 -20.02 -1.84
N CYS A 798 1.77 -19.44 -2.98
CA CYS A 798 2.85 -19.92 -3.85
C CYS A 798 3.62 -18.74 -4.47
N VAL A 799 4.82 -19.01 -4.98
CA VAL A 799 5.59 -18.11 -5.84
C VAL A 799 5.69 -18.75 -7.22
N VAL A 800 5.32 -18.01 -8.26
CA VAL A 800 5.31 -18.49 -9.65
C VAL A 800 5.94 -17.49 -10.61
N GLN A 801 6.47 -17.99 -11.72
CA GLN A 801 6.98 -17.17 -12.81
C GLN A 801 5.85 -16.77 -13.79
N PRO A 802 5.96 -15.63 -14.51
CA PRO A 802 4.90 -15.02 -15.32
C PRO A 802 4.35 -15.87 -16.49
N GLY A 803 5.14 -16.78 -17.06
CA GLY A 803 4.75 -17.65 -18.18
C GLY A 803 3.94 -18.88 -17.80
N ILE A 804 3.64 -19.11 -16.51
CA ILE A 804 2.79 -20.24 -16.13
C ILE A 804 1.33 -19.99 -16.52
N GLY A 805 0.68 -20.98 -17.13
CA GLY A 805 -0.76 -20.93 -17.39
C GLY A 805 -1.56 -21.13 -16.11
N TRP A 806 -2.64 -20.37 -15.94
CA TRP A 806 -3.46 -20.47 -14.71
C TRP A 806 -4.13 -21.84 -14.55
N MET A 807 -4.42 -22.51 -15.67
CA MET A 807 -4.99 -23.86 -15.69
C MET A 807 -3.96 -24.92 -15.25
N ASP A 808 -2.71 -24.81 -15.72
CA ASP A 808 -1.64 -25.75 -15.38
C ASP A 808 -1.24 -25.62 -13.90
N LEU A 809 -1.17 -24.38 -13.41
CA LEU A 809 -1.05 -24.07 -11.98
C LEU A 809 -2.19 -24.72 -11.17
N ASN A 810 -3.43 -24.65 -11.65
CA ASN A 810 -4.58 -25.27 -10.99
C ASN A 810 -4.64 -26.80 -11.09
N GLU A 811 -4.04 -27.43 -12.10
CA GLU A 811 -3.90 -28.89 -12.15
C GLU A 811 -2.94 -29.39 -11.06
N GLU A 812 -1.79 -28.74 -10.88
CA GLU A 812 -0.83 -29.09 -9.84
C GLU A 812 -1.38 -28.80 -8.42
N LEU A 813 -1.96 -27.62 -8.20
CA LEU A 813 -2.55 -27.23 -6.90
C LEU A 813 -3.69 -28.16 -6.46
N ALA A 814 -4.47 -28.69 -7.42
CA ALA A 814 -5.56 -29.62 -7.11
C ALA A 814 -5.06 -30.94 -6.49
N THR A 815 -3.80 -31.33 -6.70
CA THR A 815 -3.20 -32.51 -6.04
C THR A 815 -3.07 -32.33 -4.52
N HIS A 816 -3.00 -31.07 -4.06
CA HIS A 816 -2.94 -30.67 -2.65
C HIS A 816 -4.30 -30.25 -2.08
N GLY A 817 -5.39 -30.33 -2.86
CA GLY A 817 -6.71 -29.83 -2.48
C GLY A 817 -6.81 -28.30 -2.48
N LEU A 818 -5.89 -27.61 -3.15
CA LEU A 818 -5.85 -26.15 -3.28
C LEU A 818 -6.24 -25.71 -4.70
N PHE A 819 -6.51 -24.42 -4.86
CA PHE A 819 -6.63 -23.77 -6.17
C PHE A 819 -6.35 -22.27 -6.09
N PHE A 820 -6.01 -21.69 -7.24
CA PHE A 820 -5.93 -20.27 -7.52
C PHE A 820 -7.26 -19.83 -8.15
N PRO A 821 -8.09 -18.99 -7.49
CA PRO A 821 -9.47 -18.75 -7.94
C PRO A 821 -9.70 -17.97 -9.26
N PRO A 822 -8.89 -16.96 -9.64
CA PRO A 822 -9.10 -16.23 -10.91
C PRO A 822 -9.05 -17.16 -12.13
N ASP A 823 -10.15 -17.21 -12.88
CA ASP A 823 -10.41 -18.14 -13.98
C ASP A 823 -10.78 -17.42 -15.29
N PRO A 824 -9.89 -16.60 -15.87
CA PRO A 824 -10.11 -15.93 -17.16
C PRO A 824 -10.08 -16.93 -18.33
N GLY A 825 -10.19 -16.42 -19.56
CA GLY A 825 -10.13 -17.21 -20.79
C GLY A 825 -8.95 -18.21 -20.84
N PRO A 826 -9.15 -19.43 -21.41
CA PRO A 826 -8.08 -20.40 -21.61
C PRO A 826 -6.89 -19.82 -22.38
N GLY A 827 -5.67 -20.20 -22.00
CA GLY A 827 -4.42 -19.69 -22.57
C GLY A 827 -3.83 -18.49 -21.83
N ALA A 828 -4.60 -17.83 -20.95
CA ALA A 828 -4.05 -16.77 -20.11
C ALA A 828 -2.98 -17.30 -19.13
N MET A 829 -1.90 -16.52 -19.01
CA MET A 829 -0.74 -16.80 -18.16
C MET A 829 -0.61 -15.70 -17.08
N ILE A 830 0.00 -16.04 -15.93
CA ILE A 830 0.01 -15.19 -14.73
C ILE A 830 0.58 -13.78 -14.99
N GLY A 831 1.62 -13.64 -15.81
CA GLY A 831 2.19 -12.33 -16.16
C GLY A 831 1.19 -11.43 -16.90
N GLY A 832 0.46 -11.99 -17.87
CA GLY A 832 -0.64 -11.30 -18.55
C GLY A 832 -1.81 -10.96 -17.62
N MET A 833 -2.16 -11.87 -16.71
CA MET A 833 -3.22 -11.68 -15.72
C MET A 833 -2.89 -10.57 -14.71
N VAL A 834 -1.64 -10.50 -14.23
CA VAL A 834 -1.14 -9.34 -13.45
C VAL A 834 -1.19 -8.08 -14.32
N GLY A 835 -0.76 -8.17 -15.58
CA GLY A 835 -0.74 -7.08 -16.54
C GLY A 835 -2.09 -6.38 -16.70
N THR A 836 -3.18 -7.11 -16.99
CA THR A 836 -4.52 -6.52 -17.14
C THR A 836 -5.29 -6.39 -15.84
N GLY A 837 -4.95 -7.16 -14.80
CA GLY A 837 -5.67 -7.19 -13.52
C GLY A 837 -7.00 -7.95 -13.58
N CYS A 838 -7.10 -8.95 -14.45
CA CYS A 838 -8.34 -9.62 -14.89
C CYS A 838 -9.19 -10.31 -13.80
N SER A 839 -10.42 -10.69 -14.19
CA SER A 839 -11.36 -11.51 -13.44
C SER A 839 -11.57 -12.91 -14.07
N GLY A 840 -12.82 -13.32 -14.33
CA GLY A 840 -13.24 -14.70 -14.60
C GLY A 840 -14.56 -15.06 -13.90
N THR A 841 -15.12 -16.25 -14.15
CA THR A 841 -16.46 -16.64 -13.62
C THR A 841 -16.53 -16.65 -12.09
N ASN A 842 -15.41 -16.86 -11.41
CA ASN A 842 -15.33 -16.94 -9.96
C ASN A 842 -15.25 -15.56 -9.27
N ALA A 843 -15.09 -14.45 -10.00
CA ALA A 843 -14.84 -13.13 -9.42
C ALA A 843 -15.94 -12.67 -8.44
N ALA A 844 -17.20 -13.02 -8.71
CA ALA A 844 -18.36 -12.76 -7.85
C ALA A 844 -18.23 -13.32 -6.42
N ALA A 845 -17.43 -14.38 -6.21
CA ALA A 845 -17.18 -14.94 -4.88
C ALA A 845 -15.77 -14.67 -4.34
N TYR A 846 -14.78 -14.46 -5.22
CA TYR A 846 -13.36 -14.45 -4.83
C TYR A 846 -12.64 -13.12 -5.11
N GLY A 847 -13.20 -12.18 -5.87
CA GLY A 847 -12.52 -10.96 -6.33
C GLY A 847 -11.60 -11.21 -7.53
N THR A 848 -10.90 -10.16 -7.98
CA THR A 848 -10.09 -10.18 -9.23
C THR A 848 -8.60 -10.40 -8.93
N MET A 849 -7.74 -10.40 -9.96
CA MET A 849 -6.28 -10.53 -9.79
C MET A 849 -5.70 -9.53 -8.76
N LYS A 850 -6.30 -8.34 -8.64
CA LYS A 850 -5.95 -7.28 -7.66
C LYS A 850 -6.13 -7.71 -6.20
N ASP A 851 -6.90 -8.76 -5.96
CA ASP A 851 -7.11 -9.34 -4.63
C ASP A 851 -6.26 -10.60 -4.39
N TRP A 852 -5.79 -11.30 -5.43
CA TRP A 852 -5.10 -12.59 -5.29
C TRP A 852 -3.57 -12.53 -5.26
N VAL A 853 -2.96 -11.45 -5.75
CA VAL A 853 -1.50 -11.23 -5.62
C VAL A 853 -1.14 -10.75 -4.21
N LEU A 854 -0.11 -11.36 -3.62
CA LEU A 854 0.55 -10.90 -2.40
C LEU A 854 1.72 -9.96 -2.71
N SER A 855 2.63 -10.36 -3.60
CA SER A 855 3.81 -9.57 -3.96
C SER A 855 4.18 -9.84 -5.41
N LEU A 856 4.90 -8.90 -6.02
CA LEU A 856 5.53 -9.07 -7.32
C LEU A 856 7.04 -8.85 -7.20
N THR A 857 7.82 -9.57 -7.99
CA THR A 857 9.20 -9.21 -8.33
C THR A 857 9.14 -8.56 -9.72
N VAL A 858 9.69 -7.34 -9.86
CA VAL A 858 9.48 -6.48 -11.03
C VAL A 858 10.81 -5.88 -11.47
N VAL A 859 11.08 -5.86 -12.77
CA VAL A 859 12.20 -5.14 -13.40
C VAL A 859 11.69 -3.83 -13.99
N LEU A 860 12.30 -2.72 -13.60
CA LEU A 860 11.96 -1.37 -14.07
C LEU A 860 12.64 -1.02 -15.41
N ALA A 861 12.33 0.16 -15.96
CA ALA A 861 12.82 0.60 -17.28
C ALA A 861 14.36 0.67 -17.38
N ASP A 862 15.04 0.99 -16.28
CA ASP A 862 16.50 1.02 -16.15
C ASP A 862 17.13 -0.37 -15.93
N GLY A 863 16.30 -1.41 -15.73
CA GLY A 863 16.71 -2.74 -15.34
C GLY A 863 16.84 -2.95 -13.81
N THR A 864 16.47 -1.98 -12.97
CA THR A 864 16.46 -2.16 -11.52
C THR A 864 15.42 -3.22 -11.12
N ILE A 865 15.85 -4.23 -10.35
CA ILE A 865 14.98 -5.27 -9.78
C ILE A 865 14.41 -4.73 -8.46
N ILE A 866 13.08 -4.71 -8.33
CA ILE A 866 12.38 -4.40 -7.08
C ILE A 866 11.46 -5.57 -6.67
N LYS A 867 11.17 -5.65 -5.38
CA LYS A 867 10.12 -6.53 -4.84
C LYS A 867 9.07 -5.68 -4.13
N THR A 868 7.79 -5.82 -4.50
CA THR A 868 6.76 -4.86 -4.07
C THR A 868 6.42 -4.94 -2.59
N ARG A 869 6.60 -6.11 -1.95
CA ARG A 869 6.53 -6.32 -0.49
C ARG A 869 7.12 -7.68 -0.09
N GLN A 870 7.01 -8.03 1.19
CA GLN A 870 7.34 -9.37 1.69
C GLN A 870 6.11 -10.31 1.62
N ARG A 871 6.35 -11.64 1.72
CA ARG A 871 5.33 -12.72 1.58
C ARG A 871 4.14 -12.61 2.54
N ALA A 872 4.29 -11.86 3.65
CA ALA A 872 3.25 -11.69 4.66
C ALA A 872 1.88 -11.28 4.06
N ARG A 873 0.82 -12.03 4.40
CA ARG A 873 -0.56 -11.82 3.91
C ARG A 873 -1.13 -10.42 4.18
N LYS A 874 -0.64 -9.74 5.22
CA LYS A 874 -0.93 -8.33 5.53
C LYS A 874 0.41 -7.59 5.66
N SER A 875 0.59 -6.50 4.92
CA SER A 875 1.75 -5.60 5.01
C SER A 875 1.29 -4.17 5.32
N SER A 876 2.19 -3.43 5.96
CA SER A 876 2.00 -2.04 6.42
C SER A 876 3.21 -1.15 6.08
N ALA A 877 4.23 -1.71 5.42
CA ALA A 877 5.50 -1.05 5.16
C ALA A 877 5.46 -0.30 3.82
N GLY A 878 5.21 1.01 3.89
CA GLY A 878 5.21 1.90 2.73
C GLY A 878 3.97 1.81 1.84
N TYR A 879 4.10 2.31 0.61
CA TYR A 879 3.02 2.32 -0.39
C TYR A 879 2.77 0.92 -0.98
N ASP A 880 1.52 0.60 -1.33
CA ASP A 880 1.20 -0.69 -1.98
C ASP A 880 1.54 -0.69 -3.47
N LEU A 881 2.84 -0.75 -3.76
CA LEU A 881 3.38 -0.90 -5.11
C LEU A 881 2.84 -2.15 -5.82
N THR A 882 2.40 -3.17 -5.09
CA THR A 882 1.79 -4.38 -5.67
C THR A 882 0.54 -4.00 -6.46
N ARG A 883 -0.32 -3.16 -5.89
CA ARG A 883 -1.53 -2.64 -6.56
C ARG A 883 -1.23 -1.56 -7.59
N THR A 884 -0.03 -0.98 -7.62
CA THR A 884 0.42 -0.09 -8.71
C THR A 884 0.76 -0.86 -9.99
N PHE A 885 1.34 -2.06 -9.89
CA PHE A 885 1.70 -2.86 -11.07
C PHE A 885 0.56 -3.74 -11.61
N ILE A 886 -0.41 -4.15 -10.80
CA ILE A 886 -1.56 -4.97 -11.25
C ILE A 886 -2.54 -4.09 -12.05
N GLY A 887 -2.75 -4.41 -13.33
CA GLY A 887 -3.50 -3.55 -14.26
C GLY A 887 -2.64 -2.45 -14.91
N SER A 888 -1.32 -2.48 -14.75
CA SER A 888 -0.40 -1.52 -15.41
C SER A 888 -0.04 -1.88 -16.85
N GLU A 889 -0.48 -3.04 -17.34
CA GLU A 889 -0.24 -3.56 -18.70
C GLU A 889 1.24 -3.55 -19.13
N GLY A 890 2.16 -3.70 -18.17
CA GLY A 890 3.60 -3.64 -18.41
C GLY A 890 4.14 -2.26 -18.77
N THR A 891 3.34 -1.19 -18.63
CA THR A 891 3.76 0.20 -18.89
C THR A 891 4.68 0.76 -17.79
N LEU A 892 4.65 0.20 -16.58
CA LEU A 892 5.45 0.67 -15.44
C LEU A 892 6.62 -0.27 -15.08
N GLY A 893 6.57 -1.55 -15.49
CA GLY A 893 7.58 -2.54 -15.14
C GLY A 893 7.27 -3.92 -15.68
N LEU A 894 8.29 -4.78 -15.74
CA LEU A 894 8.21 -6.17 -16.20
C LEU A 894 8.13 -7.11 -15.00
N VAL A 895 6.99 -7.78 -14.82
CA VAL A 895 6.77 -8.75 -13.73
C VAL A 895 7.52 -10.04 -14.04
N THR A 896 8.43 -10.45 -13.17
CA THR A 896 9.29 -11.64 -13.33
C THR A 896 8.97 -12.75 -12.33
N GLU A 897 8.30 -12.43 -11.22
CA GLU A 897 7.68 -13.39 -10.30
C GLU A 897 6.40 -12.79 -9.71
N ALA A 898 5.44 -13.65 -9.38
CA ALA A 898 4.27 -13.31 -8.59
C ALA A 898 4.13 -14.26 -7.38
N THR A 899 4.04 -13.70 -6.19
CA THR A 899 3.58 -14.42 -4.99
C THR A 899 2.06 -14.34 -4.96
N LEU A 900 1.39 -15.48 -5.06
CA LEU A 900 -0.07 -15.59 -5.19
C LEU A 900 -0.68 -16.25 -3.94
N LYS A 901 -1.81 -15.74 -3.45
CA LYS A 901 -2.65 -16.46 -2.50
C LYS A 901 -3.27 -17.69 -3.16
N LEU A 902 -3.55 -18.70 -2.34
CA LEU A 902 -4.32 -19.88 -2.69
C LEU A 902 -5.59 -19.95 -1.83
N ALA A 903 -6.59 -20.64 -2.35
CA ALA A 903 -7.81 -21.04 -1.65
C ALA A 903 -7.85 -22.57 -1.51
N VAL A 904 -8.57 -23.06 -0.50
CA VAL A 904 -8.89 -24.50 -0.39
C VAL A 904 -10.01 -24.79 -1.38
N LYS A 905 -9.85 -25.85 -2.19
CA LYS A 905 -10.86 -26.27 -3.17
C LYS A 905 -12.14 -26.70 -2.44
N PRO A 906 -13.32 -26.12 -2.74
CA PRO A 906 -14.56 -26.51 -2.07
C PRO A 906 -14.88 -28.00 -2.26
N PRO A 907 -15.32 -28.72 -1.21
CA PRO A 907 -15.64 -30.14 -1.31
C PRO A 907 -16.92 -30.39 -2.12
N CYS A 908 -17.90 -29.47 -2.05
CA CYS A 908 -19.17 -29.57 -2.75
C CYS A 908 -19.33 -28.40 -3.75
N GLU A 909 -19.63 -28.72 -5.01
CA GLU A 909 -19.96 -27.76 -6.07
C GLU A 909 -21.19 -28.25 -6.86
N ALA A 910 -22.19 -27.39 -7.01
CA ALA A 910 -23.37 -27.63 -7.86
C ALA A 910 -23.64 -26.46 -8.82
N VAL A 911 -24.43 -26.72 -9.85
CA VAL A 911 -24.85 -25.71 -10.85
C VAL A 911 -26.36 -25.69 -10.94
N ALA A 912 -26.95 -24.51 -11.12
CA ALA A 912 -28.32 -24.37 -11.56
C ALA A 912 -28.42 -23.50 -12.81
N VAL A 913 -29.41 -23.80 -13.65
CA VAL A 913 -29.72 -23.03 -14.86
C VAL A 913 -31.16 -22.56 -14.79
N CYS A 914 -31.38 -21.27 -15.05
CA CYS A 914 -32.65 -20.61 -14.80
C CYS A 914 -33.03 -19.70 -15.97
N THR A 915 -34.18 -19.95 -16.58
CA THR A 915 -34.62 -19.27 -17.81
C THR A 915 -35.70 -18.23 -17.51
N PHE A 916 -35.72 -17.13 -18.25
CA PHE A 916 -36.53 -15.94 -18.01
C PHE A 916 -37.24 -15.45 -19.29
N PRO A 917 -38.40 -14.77 -19.17
CA PRO A 917 -39.13 -14.24 -20.33
C PRO A 917 -38.49 -12.97 -20.90
N SER A 918 -37.61 -12.29 -20.16
CA SER A 918 -36.81 -11.16 -20.66
C SER A 918 -35.45 -11.09 -19.99
N LEU A 919 -34.51 -10.43 -20.67
CA LEU A 919 -33.15 -10.22 -20.19
C LEU A 919 -33.12 -9.24 -18.98
N ARG A 920 -34.11 -8.33 -18.88
CA ARG A 920 -34.29 -7.43 -17.73
C ARG A 920 -34.79 -8.15 -16.48
N ASP A 921 -35.67 -9.14 -16.62
CA ASP A 921 -36.11 -9.99 -15.51
C ASP A 921 -34.93 -10.84 -14.97
N ALA A 922 -34.11 -11.40 -15.87
CA ALA A 922 -32.89 -12.13 -15.51
C ALA A 922 -31.88 -11.25 -14.75
N ALA A 923 -31.50 -10.08 -15.30
CA ALA A 923 -30.58 -9.16 -14.63
C ALA A 923 -31.13 -8.63 -13.30
N SER A 924 -32.46 -8.50 -13.17
CA SER A 924 -33.11 -8.14 -11.91
C SER A 924 -33.01 -9.24 -10.85
N ALA A 925 -33.13 -10.51 -11.24
CA ALA A 925 -32.92 -11.64 -10.34
C ALA A 925 -31.50 -11.66 -9.76
N VAL A 926 -30.46 -11.35 -10.57
CA VAL A 926 -29.07 -11.30 -10.10
C VAL A 926 -28.88 -10.19 -9.06
N ARG A 927 -29.36 -8.97 -9.35
CA ARG A 927 -29.37 -7.85 -8.41
C ARG A 927 -30.01 -8.25 -7.08
N ASP A 928 -31.16 -8.92 -7.12
CA ASP A 928 -31.93 -9.26 -5.91
C ASP A 928 -31.27 -10.40 -5.10
N VAL A 929 -30.67 -11.40 -5.75
CA VAL A 929 -29.89 -12.46 -5.09
C VAL A 929 -28.72 -11.86 -4.30
N LEU A 930 -27.94 -10.97 -4.93
CA LEU A 930 -26.79 -10.33 -4.30
C LEU A 930 -27.21 -9.32 -3.21
N SER A 931 -28.29 -8.56 -3.45
CA SER A 931 -28.85 -7.61 -2.46
C SER A 931 -29.43 -8.32 -1.23
N ALA A 932 -29.82 -9.60 -1.35
CA ALA A 932 -30.21 -10.45 -0.23
C ALA A 932 -29.01 -11.04 0.55
N GLY A 933 -27.76 -10.65 0.21
CA GLY A 933 -26.54 -11.15 0.85
C GLY A 933 -26.20 -12.61 0.51
N ILE A 934 -26.75 -13.15 -0.57
CA ILE A 934 -26.52 -14.54 -0.97
C ILE A 934 -25.28 -14.61 -1.86
N GLN A 935 -24.16 -15.06 -1.28
CA GLN A 935 -22.95 -15.35 -2.04
C GLN A 935 -23.17 -16.56 -2.95
N VAL A 936 -22.78 -16.43 -4.23
CA VAL A 936 -22.78 -17.49 -5.25
C VAL A 936 -21.38 -17.60 -5.83
N ALA A 937 -20.92 -18.81 -6.16
CA ALA A 937 -19.56 -19.03 -6.65
C ALA A 937 -19.33 -18.42 -8.04
N ALA A 938 -20.38 -18.38 -8.86
CA ALA A 938 -20.48 -17.66 -10.12
C ALA A 938 -21.95 -17.39 -10.44
N VAL A 939 -22.25 -16.33 -11.18
CA VAL A 939 -23.55 -16.14 -11.85
C VAL A 939 -23.35 -15.47 -13.20
N GLU A 940 -23.81 -16.15 -14.24
CA GLU A 940 -23.50 -15.83 -15.64
C GLU A 940 -24.79 -15.64 -16.43
N ILE A 941 -24.90 -14.57 -17.21
CA ILE A 941 -26.04 -14.31 -18.09
C ILE A 941 -25.72 -14.71 -19.52
N LEU A 942 -26.70 -15.29 -20.22
CA LEU A 942 -26.71 -15.52 -21.67
C LEU A 942 -28.08 -15.07 -22.21
N ASP A 943 -28.11 -14.30 -23.31
CA ASP A 943 -29.37 -13.91 -23.96
C ASP A 943 -29.91 -14.95 -24.96
N ASP A 944 -31.08 -14.66 -25.54
CA ASP A 944 -31.73 -15.46 -26.57
C ASP A 944 -30.80 -15.75 -27.77
N VAL A 945 -30.02 -14.75 -28.22
CA VAL A 945 -29.07 -14.88 -29.32
C VAL A 945 -27.90 -15.78 -28.92
N GLN A 946 -27.40 -15.66 -27.68
CA GLN A 946 -26.34 -16.54 -27.18
C GLN A 946 -26.80 -18.00 -27.02
N MET A 947 -28.01 -18.22 -26.51
CA MET A 947 -28.60 -19.57 -26.40
C MET A 947 -28.87 -20.17 -27.78
N LYS A 948 -29.25 -19.35 -28.76
CA LYS A 948 -29.42 -19.74 -30.16
C LYS A 948 -28.10 -20.10 -30.84
N SER A 949 -27.04 -19.31 -30.69
CA SER A 949 -25.74 -19.65 -31.29
C SER A 949 -25.15 -20.93 -30.68
N ILE A 950 -25.39 -21.19 -29.39
CA ILE A 950 -25.06 -22.47 -28.76
C ILE A 950 -25.81 -23.62 -29.44
N ASN A 951 -27.13 -23.48 -29.67
CA ASN A 951 -27.93 -24.46 -30.43
C ASN A 951 -27.44 -24.69 -31.86
N GLU A 952 -27.11 -23.63 -32.61
CA GLU A 952 -26.68 -23.73 -34.02
C GLU A 952 -25.24 -24.28 -34.16
N SER A 953 -24.34 -23.94 -33.22
CA SER A 953 -22.95 -24.41 -33.23
C SER A 953 -22.78 -25.92 -32.98
N ALA A 954 -23.80 -26.59 -32.42
CA ALA A 954 -23.78 -27.99 -32.00
C ALA A 954 -22.63 -28.38 -31.04
N LEU A 955 -21.96 -27.41 -30.39
CA LEU A 955 -20.86 -27.65 -29.44
C LEU A 955 -21.33 -28.25 -28.10
N THR A 956 -22.63 -28.17 -27.78
CA THR A 956 -23.23 -28.75 -26.57
C THR A 956 -24.25 -29.84 -26.90
N ARG A 957 -24.35 -30.86 -26.03
CA ARG A 957 -25.34 -31.96 -26.17
C ARG A 957 -26.77 -31.54 -25.88
N ILE A 958 -26.95 -30.63 -24.93
CA ILE A 958 -28.25 -30.09 -24.56
C ILE A 958 -28.70 -29.12 -25.66
N LYS A 959 -29.89 -29.34 -26.21
CA LYS A 959 -30.58 -28.32 -27.00
C LYS A 959 -31.39 -27.45 -26.05
N TRP A 960 -31.08 -26.16 -26.03
CA TRP A 960 -31.65 -25.19 -25.11
C TRP A 960 -32.88 -24.50 -25.68
N LYS A 961 -33.64 -23.85 -24.79
CA LYS A 961 -34.59 -22.79 -25.17
C LYS A 961 -33.80 -21.56 -25.59
N GLU A 962 -34.29 -20.87 -26.62
CA GLU A 962 -33.73 -19.61 -27.12
C GLU A 962 -34.39 -18.45 -26.34
N GLU A 963 -34.23 -18.49 -25.01
CA GLU A 963 -34.80 -17.59 -24.00
C GLU A 963 -33.67 -17.12 -23.06
N PRO A 964 -33.64 -15.85 -22.61
CA PRO A 964 -32.63 -15.35 -21.67
C PRO A 964 -32.45 -16.24 -20.44
N THR A 965 -31.22 -16.60 -20.12
CA THR A 965 -30.91 -17.66 -19.14
C THR A 965 -29.73 -17.28 -18.25
N LEU A 966 -29.88 -17.53 -16.95
CA LEU A 966 -28.81 -17.43 -15.94
C LEU A 966 -28.23 -18.82 -15.64
N PHE A 967 -26.92 -18.89 -15.46
CA PHE A 967 -26.18 -20.05 -14.99
C PHE A 967 -25.53 -19.70 -13.65
N PHE A 968 -25.98 -20.33 -12.57
CA PHE A 968 -25.44 -20.17 -11.22
C PHE A 968 -24.49 -21.32 -10.89
N LYS A 969 -23.38 -21.03 -10.23
CA LYS A 969 -22.49 -22.00 -9.58
C LYS A 969 -22.57 -21.79 -8.06
N PHE A 970 -22.67 -22.88 -7.31
CA PHE A 970 -22.77 -22.87 -5.85
C PHE A 970 -21.67 -23.75 -5.27
N THR A 971 -21.04 -23.30 -4.18
CA THR A 971 -20.01 -24.06 -3.45
C THR A 971 -20.25 -24.00 -1.95
N GLY A 972 -19.85 -25.06 -1.22
CA GLY A 972 -20.01 -25.13 0.24
C GLY A 972 -19.18 -26.24 0.87
N SER A 973 -19.23 -26.36 2.20
CA SER A 973 -18.59 -27.43 2.98
C SER A 973 -19.26 -28.80 2.82
N ASP A 974 -20.53 -28.79 2.42
CA ASP A 974 -21.43 -29.95 2.35
C ASP A 974 -22.58 -29.66 1.37
N ASP A 975 -23.21 -30.73 0.90
CA ASP A 975 -24.29 -30.66 -0.09
C ASP A 975 -25.55 -29.98 0.47
N PHE A 976 -25.80 -30.03 1.78
CA PHE A 976 -26.97 -29.42 2.40
C PHE A 976 -26.91 -27.89 2.34
N ILE A 977 -25.76 -27.28 2.62
CA ILE A 977 -25.56 -25.83 2.45
C ILE A 977 -25.71 -25.45 0.97
N VAL A 978 -25.11 -26.20 0.05
CA VAL A 978 -25.20 -25.96 -1.40
C VAL A 978 -26.66 -26.02 -1.89
N GLU A 979 -27.40 -27.07 -1.53
CA GLU A 979 -28.83 -27.19 -1.81
C GLU A 979 -29.66 -26.05 -1.18
N HIS A 980 -29.35 -25.65 0.06
CA HIS A 980 -30.10 -24.61 0.77
C HIS A 980 -29.92 -23.23 0.14
N VAL A 981 -28.70 -22.89 -0.28
CA VAL A 981 -28.40 -21.66 -1.03
C VAL A 981 -29.09 -21.70 -2.40
N ALA A 982 -29.00 -22.81 -3.14
CA ALA A 982 -29.67 -22.97 -4.42
C ALA A 982 -31.20 -22.82 -4.30
N LYS A 983 -31.82 -23.44 -3.29
CA LYS A 983 -33.26 -23.30 -3.00
C LYS A 983 -33.66 -21.86 -2.69
N LYS A 984 -32.84 -21.08 -1.98
CA LYS A 984 -33.07 -19.63 -1.76
C LYS A 984 -33.01 -18.85 -3.08
N VAL A 985 -32.00 -19.09 -3.91
CA VAL A 985 -31.90 -18.45 -5.24
C VAL A 985 -33.11 -18.80 -6.11
N GLY A 986 -33.55 -20.05 -6.14
CA GLY A 986 -34.74 -20.49 -6.88
C GLY A 986 -36.06 -19.82 -6.44
N VAL A 987 -36.14 -19.29 -5.21
CA VAL A 987 -37.27 -18.44 -4.78
C VAL A 987 -37.16 -17.03 -5.37
N ILE A 988 -35.97 -16.42 -5.35
CA ILE A 988 -35.73 -15.06 -5.85
C ILE A 988 -35.84 -14.99 -7.39
N THR A 989 -35.33 -15.99 -8.10
CA THR A 989 -35.50 -16.07 -9.57
C THR A 989 -36.97 -16.23 -9.95
N LYS A 990 -37.75 -16.99 -9.16
CA LYS A 990 -39.19 -17.17 -9.37
C LYS A 990 -40.00 -15.91 -9.05
N GLN A 991 -39.58 -15.12 -8.05
CA GLN A 991 -40.12 -13.78 -7.80
C GLN A 991 -39.84 -12.85 -9.00
N ASN A 992 -38.63 -12.94 -9.58
CA ASN A 992 -38.25 -12.33 -10.85
C ASN A 992 -38.69 -13.14 -12.09
N ARG A 993 -39.85 -13.82 -12.02
CA ARG A 993 -40.58 -14.43 -13.15
C ARG A 993 -39.87 -15.54 -13.94
N SER A 994 -38.87 -16.23 -13.38
CA SER A 994 -38.23 -17.35 -14.08
C SER A 994 -39.22 -18.43 -14.57
N THR A 995 -39.14 -18.80 -15.84
CA THR A 995 -39.99 -19.81 -16.49
C THR A 995 -39.56 -21.25 -16.18
N ALA A 996 -38.27 -21.45 -15.88
CA ALA A 996 -37.68 -22.73 -15.49
C ALA A 996 -36.53 -22.54 -14.50
N TYR A 997 -36.28 -23.54 -13.66
CA TYR A 997 -35.12 -23.64 -12.77
C TYR A 997 -34.71 -25.12 -12.70
N THR A 998 -33.54 -25.45 -13.24
CA THR A 998 -32.96 -26.80 -13.26
C THR A 998 -31.73 -26.80 -12.37
N PHE A 999 -31.66 -27.70 -11.39
CA PHE A 999 -30.51 -27.88 -10.50
C PHE A 999 -29.83 -29.22 -10.82
N ALA A 1000 -28.50 -29.21 -10.94
CA ALA A 1000 -27.71 -30.40 -11.26
C ALA A 1000 -27.83 -31.47 -10.16
N SER A 1001 -28.17 -32.69 -10.55
CA SER A 1001 -28.27 -33.85 -9.66
C SER A 1001 -26.95 -34.61 -9.47
N ASP A 1002 -26.02 -34.50 -10.42
CA ASP A 1002 -24.66 -35.05 -10.30
C ASP A 1002 -23.60 -34.21 -11.04
N GLU A 1003 -22.33 -34.61 -10.92
CA GLU A 1003 -21.18 -33.94 -11.57
C GLU A 1003 -21.23 -33.99 -13.11
N THR A 1004 -21.81 -35.02 -13.71
CA THR A 1004 -22.00 -35.10 -15.17
C THR A 1004 -22.99 -34.04 -15.62
N GLU A 1005 -24.14 -33.96 -14.96
CA GLU A 1005 -25.15 -32.94 -15.24
C GLU A 1005 -24.62 -31.52 -14.96
N ARG A 1006 -23.88 -31.32 -13.86
CA ARG A 1006 -23.19 -30.05 -13.53
C ARG A 1006 -22.30 -29.59 -14.69
N ASN A 1007 -21.48 -30.50 -15.20
CA ASN A 1007 -20.54 -30.23 -16.30
C ASN A 1007 -21.25 -30.03 -17.65
N GLU A 1008 -22.33 -30.76 -17.93
CA GLU A 1008 -23.12 -30.58 -19.17
C GLU A 1008 -23.94 -29.29 -19.15
N LEU A 1009 -24.55 -28.90 -18.02
CA LEU A 1009 -25.24 -27.62 -17.88
C LEU A 1009 -24.26 -26.45 -18.04
N TRP A 1010 -23.10 -26.47 -17.38
CA TRP A 1010 -22.09 -25.41 -17.49
C TRP A 1010 -21.37 -25.37 -18.84
N SER A 1011 -21.51 -26.42 -19.68
CA SER A 1011 -20.90 -26.47 -21.02
C SER A 1011 -21.41 -25.38 -21.96
N ALA A 1012 -22.66 -24.93 -21.79
CA ALA A 1012 -23.22 -23.80 -22.56
C ALA A 1012 -22.41 -22.51 -22.36
N ARG A 1013 -22.19 -22.12 -21.09
CA ARG A 1013 -21.39 -20.93 -20.76
C ARG A 1013 -19.94 -21.04 -21.22
N LYS A 1014 -19.32 -22.23 -21.09
CA LYS A 1014 -17.93 -22.47 -21.53
C LYS A 1014 -17.73 -22.37 -23.05
N ASN A 1015 -18.77 -22.65 -23.85
CA ASN A 1015 -18.69 -22.57 -25.31
C ASN A 1015 -19.15 -21.24 -25.91
N ALA A 1016 -19.72 -20.32 -25.13
CA ALA A 1016 -20.42 -19.12 -25.63
C ALA A 1016 -19.68 -18.33 -26.74
N LEU A 1017 -18.38 -18.04 -26.56
CA LEU A 1017 -17.56 -17.36 -27.56
C LEU A 1017 -17.39 -18.20 -28.84
N TRP A 1018 -17.02 -19.48 -28.70
CA TRP A 1018 -16.86 -20.41 -29.82
C TRP A 1018 -18.17 -20.63 -30.59
N SER A 1019 -19.29 -20.66 -29.88
CA SER A 1019 -20.63 -20.72 -30.48
C SER A 1019 -20.97 -19.47 -31.29
N MET A 1020 -20.58 -18.27 -30.85
CA MET A 1020 -20.74 -17.04 -31.65
C MET A 1020 -19.76 -16.96 -32.81
N LEU A 1021 -18.53 -17.45 -32.66
CA LEU A 1021 -17.57 -17.57 -33.76
C LEU A 1021 -18.05 -18.55 -34.85
N ALA A 1022 -18.79 -19.59 -34.48
CA ALA A 1022 -19.44 -20.50 -35.42
C ALA A 1022 -20.60 -19.87 -36.22
N MET A 1023 -21.09 -18.68 -35.83
CA MET A 1023 -22.13 -17.95 -36.57
C MET A 1023 -21.57 -17.10 -37.74
N ARG A 1024 -20.23 -17.02 -37.90
CA ARG A 1024 -19.57 -16.32 -39.02
C ARG A 1024 -20.05 -16.92 -40.36
N LYS A 1025 -20.40 -16.06 -41.31
CA LYS A 1025 -20.86 -16.41 -42.67
C LYS A 1025 -19.74 -16.31 -43.70
N SER A 1026 -18.77 -15.44 -43.45
CA SER A 1026 -17.51 -15.32 -44.18
C SER A 1026 -16.33 -15.59 -43.25
N PRO A 1027 -15.21 -16.17 -43.74
CA PRO A 1027 -13.93 -16.14 -43.02
C PRO A 1027 -13.47 -14.73 -42.63
N THR A 1028 -13.91 -13.72 -43.37
CA THR A 1028 -13.61 -12.29 -43.13
C THR A 1028 -14.52 -11.62 -42.09
N ASP A 1029 -15.52 -12.32 -41.55
CA ASP A 1029 -16.36 -11.76 -40.49
C ASP A 1029 -15.57 -11.71 -39.17
N LYS A 1030 -15.54 -10.55 -38.50
CA LYS A 1030 -14.89 -10.36 -37.20
C LYS A 1030 -15.92 -10.46 -36.07
N VAL A 1031 -15.42 -10.68 -34.85
CA VAL A 1031 -16.21 -10.62 -33.62
C VAL A 1031 -15.54 -9.66 -32.65
N TRP A 1032 -16.23 -8.58 -32.28
CA TRP A 1032 -15.79 -7.68 -31.21
C TRP A 1032 -16.40 -8.15 -29.89
N THR A 1033 -15.56 -8.52 -28.94
CA THR A 1033 -15.98 -8.80 -27.56
C THR A 1033 -15.95 -7.50 -26.77
N THR A 1034 -17.11 -6.93 -26.45
CA THR A 1034 -17.15 -5.72 -25.61
C THR A 1034 -16.97 -6.08 -24.13
N ASP A 1035 -16.65 -5.09 -23.30
CA ASP A 1035 -16.46 -5.26 -21.87
C ASP A 1035 -16.69 -3.93 -21.18
N VAL A 1036 -17.72 -3.87 -20.33
CA VAL A 1036 -18.04 -2.76 -19.43
C VAL A 1036 -18.59 -3.32 -18.11
N ALA A 1037 -18.49 -2.57 -17.03
CA ALA A 1037 -19.15 -2.91 -15.77
C ALA A 1037 -19.90 -1.71 -15.20
N VAL A 1038 -21.02 -1.95 -14.50
CA VAL A 1038 -21.83 -0.90 -13.86
C VAL A 1038 -22.22 -1.30 -12.43
N PRO A 1039 -22.57 -0.35 -11.55
CA PRO A 1039 -23.15 -0.67 -10.24
C PRO A 1039 -24.38 -1.57 -10.39
N MET A 1040 -24.53 -2.59 -9.54
CA MET A 1040 -25.56 -3.63 -9.65
C MET A 1040 -27.00 -3.14 -9.83
N SER A 1041 -27.33 -1.95 -9.30
CA SER A 1041 -28.64 -1.31 -9.47
C SER A 1041 -28.94 -0.88 -10.92
N ARG A 1042 -27.91 -0.71 -11.75
CA ARG A 1042 -27.97 -0.26 -13.15
C ARG A 1042 -27.78 -1.38 -14.18
N LEU A 1043 -27.33 -2.56 -13.74
CA LEU A 1043 -27.09 -3.72 -14.61
C LEU A 1043 -28.26 -4.05 -15.56
N PRO A 1044 -29.54 -4.05 -15.11
CA PRO A 1044 -30.66 -4.30 -16.03
C PRO A 1044 -30.87 -3.20 -17.07
N ASP A 1045 -30.48 -1.95 -16.79
CA ASP A 1045 -30.66 -0.81 -17.69
C ASP A 1045 -29.60 -0.78 -18.81
N ILE A 1046 -28.33 -1.04 -18.48
CA ILE A 1046 -27.25 -1.01 -19.47
C ILE A 1046 -27.34 -2.19 -20.44
N ILE A 1047 -27.75 -3.37 -19.96
CA ILE A 1047 -28.01 -4.54 -20.81
C ILE A 1047 -29.23 -4.30 -21.72
N ASP A 1048 -30.31 -3.74 -21.18
CA ASP A 1048 -31.48 -3.32 -21.96
C ASP A 1048 -31.16 -2.27 -23.02
N PHE A 1049 -30.18 -1.41 -22.77
CA PHE A 1049 -29.71 -0.39 -23.70
C PHE A 1049 -28.87 -1.03 -24.81
N ALA A 1050 -27.86 -1.82 -24.45
CA ALA A 1050 -26.95 -2.49 -25.39
C ALA A 1050 -27.73 -3.38 -26.38
N LYS A 1051 -28.62 -4.24 -25.87
CA LYS A 1051 -29.47 -5.13 -26.70
C LYS A 1051 -30.28 -4.35 -27.72
N LYS A 1052 -30.95 -3.26 -27.31
CA LYS A 1052 -31.78 -2.41 -28.18
C LYS A 1052 -30.97 -1.57 -29.17
N ASP A 1053 -29.69 -1.32 -28.92
CA ASP A 1053 -28.82 -0.60 -29.86
C ASP A 1053 -28.27 -1.56 -30.94
N ILE A 1054 -27.88 -2.77 -30.53
CA ILE A 1054 -27.54 -3.88 -31.43
C ILE A 1054 -28.70 -4.20 -32.37
N GLU A 1055 -29.92 -4.38 -31.85
CA GLU A 1055 -31.12 -4.66 -32.66
C GLU A 1055 -31.39 -3.60 -33.74
N LYS A 1056 -31.17 -2.31 -33.44
CA LYS A 1056 -31.34 -1.21 -34.41
C LYS A 1056 -30.26 -1.19 -35.49
N SER A 1057 -29.06 -1.65 -35.19
CA SER A 1057 -27.93 -1.65 -36.13
C SER A 1057 -28.07 -2.66 -37.27
N GLY A 1058 -28.88 -3.71 -37.07
CA GLY A 1058 -28.97 -4.85 -37.99
C GLY A 1058 -27.72 -5.75 -38.02
N LEU A 1059 -26.77 -5.56 -37.10
CA LEU A 1059 -25.69 -6.52 -36.82
C LEU A 1059 -26.21 -7.67 -35.95
N VAL A 1060 -25.47 -8.77 -35.91
CA VAL A 1060 -25.75 -9.88 -34.99
C VAL A 1060 -24.91 -9.70 -33.74
N GLY A 1061 -25.54 -9.50 -32.59
CA GLY A 1061 -24.86 -9.43 -31.30
C GLY A 1061 -25.60 -10.24 -30.25
N SER A 1062 -24.85 -11.00 -29.45
CA SER A 1062 -25.35 -11.65 -28.24
C SER A 1062 -24.93 -10.88 -26.98
N VAL A 1063 -25.56 -11.19 -25.85
CA VAL A 1063 -25.14 -10.74 -24.53
C VAL A 1063 -24.68 -11.96 -23.73
N VAL A 1064 -23.46 -11.87 -23.16
CA VAL A 1064 -22.91 -12.84 -22.23
C VAL A 1064 -22.16 -12.10 -21.13
N GLY A 1065 -22.20 -12.51 -19.86
CA GLY A 1065 -21.54 -11.71 -18.82
C GLY A 1065 -21.43 -12.33 -17.43
N HIS A 1066 -20.32 -11.99 -16.77
CA HIS A 1066 -19.96 -12.28 -15.38
C HIS A 1066 -20.79 -11.43 -14.39
N VAL A 1067 -22.12 -11.44 -14.54
CA VAL A 1067 -23.05 -10.49 -13.92
C VAL A 1067 -23.09 -10.45 -12.38
N GLY A 1068 -22.31 -11.29 -11.70
CA GLY A 1068 -22.19 -11.31 -10.25
C GLY A 1068 -21.47 -10.11 -9.63
N ASP A 1069 -20.66 -9.38 -10.40
CA ASP A 1069 -19.99 -8.14 -9.98
C ASP A 1069 -20.44 -6.89 -10.78
N GLY A 1070 -21.33 -7.08 -11.77
CA GLY A 1070 -21.87 -6.03 -12.62
C GLY A 1070 -21.21 -5.92 -14.00
N ASN A 1071 -20.25 -6.80 -14.32
CA ASN A 1071 -19.64 -6.89 -15.65
C ASN A 1071 -20.53 -7.64 -16.66
N PHE A 1072 -20.51 -7.17 -17.92
CA PHE A 1072 -21.05 -7.92 -19.05
C PHE A 1072 -20.35 -7.58 -20.37
N HIS A 1073 -20.49 -8.48 -21.33
CA HIS A 1073 -19.97 -8.42 -22.68
C HIS A 1073 -21.10 -8.49 -23.71
N THR A 1074 -20.83 -7.97 -24.89
CA THR A 1074 -21.59 -8.30 -26.11
C THR A 1074 -20.63 -8.84 -27.16
N LEU A 1075 -21.02 -9.91 -27.83
CA LEU A 1075 -20.23 -10.52 -28.90
C LEU A 1075 -20.78 -10.04 -30.24
N LEU A 1076 -20.27 -8.90 -30.71
CA LEU A 1076 -20.74 -8.25 -31.94
C LEU A 1076 -20.09 -8.93 -33.15
N LEU A 1077 -20.88 -9.65 -33.94
CA LEU A 1077 -20.49 -10.27 -35.21
C LEU A 1077 -20.79 -9.32 -36.38
N PHE A 1078 -19.76 -8.95 -37.12
CA PHE A 1078 -19.84 -8.00 -38.25
C PHE A 1078 -18.87 -8.37 -39.38
N PRO A 1079 -19.26 -8.15 -40.65
CA PRO A 1079 -18.30 -8.12 -41.76
C PRO A 1079 -17.49 -6.82 -41.72
N GLU A 1080 -16.22 -6.85 -42.13
CA GLU A 1080 -15.28 -5.72 -41.97
C GLU A 1080 -15.77 -4.41 -42.64
N ASP A 1081 -16.57 -4.47 -43.72
CA ASP A 1081 -17.18 -3.29 -44.36
C ASP A 1081 -18.16 -2.53 -43.44
N LYS A 1082 -18.62 -3.17 -42.36
CA LYS A 1082 -19.48 -2.58 -41.33
C LYS A 1082 -18.77 -2.27 -40.02
N ARG A 1083 -17.42 -2.29 -39.99
CA ARG A 1083 -16.62 -2.02 -38.79
C ARG A 1083 -17.07 -0.78 -38.02
N GLN A 1084 -17.24 0.35 -38.70
CA GLN A 1084 -17.71 1.61 -38.09
C GLN A 1084 -19.04 1.45 -37.37
N VAL A 1085 -19.98 0.65 -37.90
CA VAL A 1085 -21.29 0.41 -37.26
C VAL A 1085 -21.14 -0.39 -35.96
N ALA A 1086 -20.16 -1.30 -35.89
CA ALA A 1086 -19.84 -2.01 -34.66
C ALA A 1086 -19.16 -1.07 -33.65
N GLU A 1087 -18.14 -0.33 -34.08
CA GLU A 1087 -17.41 0.67 -33.27
C GLU A 1087 -18.35 1.71 -32.66
N ASP A 1088 -19.27 2.25 -33.45
CA ASP A 1088 -20.33 3.18 -33.02
C ASP A 1088 -21.20 2.61 -31.87
N ILE A 1089 -21.49 1.31 -31.86
CA ILE A 1089 -22.24 0.65 -30.77
C ILE A 1089 -21.34 0.53 -29.53
N VAL A 1090 -20.06 0.17 -29.69
CA VAL A 1090 -19.10 0.07 -28.58
C VAL A 1090 -18.91 1.44 -27.92
N HIS A 1091 -18.72 2.50 -28.71
CA HIS A 1091 -18.63 3.88 -28.23
C HIS A 1091 -19.86 4.27 -27.42
N ARG A 1092 -21.08 4.06 -27.94
CA ARG A 1092 -22.32 4.34 -27.20
C ARG A 1092 -22.49 3.49 -25.94
N MET A 1093 -22.02 2.25 -25.94
CA MET A 1093 -22.11 1.34 -24.79
C MET A 1093 -21.17 1.76 -23.65
N VAL A 1094 -19.92 2.08 -23.97
CA VAL A 1094 -18.94 2.60 -23.00
C VAL A 1094 -19.38 3.94 -22.44
N ASP A 1095 -19.79 4.88 -23.31
CA ASP A 1095 -20.34 6.17 -22.90
C ASP A 1095 -21.50 6.02 -21.93
N LYS A 1096 -22.40 5.08 -22.20
CA LYS A 1096 -23.56 4.82 -21.36
C LYS A 1096 -23.20 4.13 -20.05
N ALA A 1097 -22.19 3.25 -20.03
CA ALA A 1097 -21.67 2.67 -18.79
C ALA A 1097 -21.10 3.76 -17.86
N ILE A 1098 -20.28 4.67 -18.39
CA ILE A 1098 -19.71 5.80 -17.63
C ILE A 1098 -20.82 6.74 -17.12
N GLU A 1099 -21.83 7.08 -17.94
CA GLU A 1099 -23.01 7.84 -17.52
C GLU A 1099 -23.77 7.17 -16.37
N MET A 1100 -23.78 5.83 -16.31
CA MET A 1100 -24.38 5.05 -15.22
C MET A 1100 -23.50 4.92 -13.97
N LYS A 1101 -22.35 5.61 -13.91
CA LYS A 1101 -21.27 5.46 -12.89
C LYS A 1101 -20.61 4.08 -12.90
N GLY A 1102 -20.56 3.47 -14.07
CA GLY A 1102 -19.74 2.30 -14.39
C GLY A 1102 -18.39 2.68 -14.99
N THR A 1103 -17.78 1.73 -15.68
CA THR A 1103 -16.43 1.84 -16.26
C THR A 1103 -16.37 1.33 -17.71
N ALA A 1104 -15.43 1.87 -18.48
CA ALA A 1104 -15.09 1.50 -19.85
C ALA A 1104 -14.46 0.11 -20.00
N THR A 1105 -14.03 -0.53 -18.91
CA THR A 1105 -13.56 -1.91 -18.88
C THR A 1105 -13.81 -2.53 -17.52
N GLY A 1106 -14.48 -3.67 -17.47
CA GLY A 1106 -14.56 -4.48 -16.26
C GLY A 1106 -13.28 -5.30 -16.07
N GLU A 1107 -12.81 -5.97 -17.13
CA GLU A 1107 -11.74 -6.96 -16.99
C GLU A 1107 -10.70 -7.07 -18.10
N HIS A 1108 -10.94 -6.56 -19.32
CA HIS A 1108 -9.96 -6.68 -20.40
C HIS A 1108 -8.74 -5.77 -20.21
N GLY A 1109 -8.92 -4.64 -19.53
CA GLY A 1109 -7.96 -3.53 -19.49
C GLY A 1109 -8.24 -2.45 -20.53
N VAL A 1110 -7.26 -1.57 -20.72
CA VAL A 1110 -7.39 -0.31 -21.43
C VAL A 1110 -6.65 -0.32 -22.77
N GLY A 1111 -5.42 -0.86 -22.81
CA GLY A 1111 -4.63 -1.05 -24.03
C GLY A 1111 -4.44 0.20 -24.89
N LEU A 1112 -4.58 0.02 -26.20
CA LEU A 1112 -4.58 1.10 -27.20
C LEU A 1112 -6.00 1.64 -27.46
N VAL A 1113 -7.02 0.79 -27.28
CA VAL A 1113 -8.41 1.03 -27.74
C VAL A 1113 -9.20 1.90 -26.78
N LYS A 1114 -9.07 1.68 -25.46
CA LYS A 1114 -9.94 2.33 -24.44
C LYS A 1114 -9.29 3.50 -23.70
N ARG A 1115 -8.00 3.78 -23.93
CA ARG A 1115 -7.23 4.84 -23.25
C ARG A 1115 -7.88 6.23 -23.27
N ASP A 1116 -8.58 6.56 -24.35
CA ASP A 1116 -9.22 7.88 -24.53
C ASP A 1116 -10.52 8.04 -23.73
N TYR A 1117 -11.09 6.94 -23.20
CA TYR A 1117 -12.22 7.03 -22.25
C TYR A 1117 -11.77 7.42 -20.83
N LEU A 1118 -10.50 7.23 -20.45
CA LEU A 1118 -10.06 7.48 -19.08
C LEU A 1118 -10.21 8.95 -18.64
N GLU A 1119 -10.01 9.92 -19.55
CA GLU A 1119 -10.24 11.34 -19.23
C GLU A 1119 -11.74 11.66 -19.06
N LYS A 1120 -12.64 10.82 -19.58
CA LYS A 1120 -14.10 10.92 -19.42
C LYS A 1120 -14.61 10.19 -18.16
N GLU A 1121 -13.98 9.08 -17.79
CA GLU A 1121 -14.35 8.27 -16.63
C GLU A 1121 -13.75 8.81 -15.32
N LEU A 1122 -12.47 9.18 -15.34
CA LEU A 1122 -11.69 9.54 -14.15
C LEU A 1122 -11.34 11.04 -14.08
N GLY A 1123 -11.59 11.79 -15.16
CA GLY A 1123 -11.23 13.20 -15.30
C GLY A 1123 -9.77 13.41 -15.70
N LYS A 1124 -9.51 14.55 -16.35
CA LYS A 1124 -8.20 14.91 -16.90
C LYS A 1124 -7.05 14.86 -15.88
N ASP A 1125 -7.24 15.45 -14.70
CA ASP A 1125 -6.17 15.56 -13.71
C ASP A 1125 -5.69 14.19 -13.19
N THR A 1126 -6.59 13.20 -13.15
CA THR A 1126 -6.27 11.81 -12.79
C THR A 1126 -5.39 11.15 -13.87
N VAL A 1127 -5.67 11.40 -15.14
CA VAL A 1127 -4.85 10.88 -16.25
C VAL A 1127 -3.52 11.63 -16.35
N ASP A 1128 -3.49 12.94 -16.05
CA ASP A 1128 -2.25 13.69 -15.90
C ASP A 1128 -1.40 13.21 -14.70
N MET A 1129 -2.02 12.69 -13.63
CA MET A 1129 -1.30 11.99 -12.55
C MET A 1129 -0.74 10.64 -13.02
N MET A 1130 -1.49 9.87 -13.82
CA MET A 1130 -0.98 8.64 -14.43
C MET A 1130 0.23 8.90 -15.34
N ARG A 1131 0.24 10.02 -16.09
CA ARG A 1131 1.38 10.50 -16.90
C ARG A 1131 2.61 10.80 -16.01
N SER A 1132 2.41 11.44 -14.86
CA SER A 1132 3.48 11.65 -13.86
C SER A 1132 4.05 10.34 -13.34
N MET A 1133 3.18 9.36 -13.00
CA MET A 1133 3.61 8.03 -12.53
C MET A 1133 4.38 7.29 -13.63
N LYS A 1134 3.88 7.31 -14.87
CA LYS A 1134 4.55 6.69 -16.02
C LYS A 1134 5.97 7.23 -16.22
N ASN A 1135 6.17 8.55 -16.16
CA ASN A 1135 7.50 9.16 -16.26
C ASN A 1135 8.40 8.90 -15.04
N ALA A 1136 7.83 8.61 -13.85
CA ALA A 1136 8.60 8.24 -12.67
C ALA A 1136 9.14 6.78 -12.73
N PHE A 1137 8.38 5.85 -13.31
CA PHE A 1137 8.81 4.45 -13.48
C PHE A 1137 9.57 4.20 -14.80
N ASP A 1138 9.31 5.01 -15.83
CA ASP A 1138 9.94 4.92 -17.15
C ASP A 1138 10.14 6.31 -17.79
N PRO A 1139 11.18 7.05 -17.38
CA PRO A 1139 11.44 8.42 -17.87
C PRO A 1139 11.88 8.51 -19.34
N MET A 1140 12.09 7.37 -20.01
CA MET A 1140 12.42 7.31 -21.44
C MET A 1140 11.28 6.75 -22.29
N CYS A 1141 10.13 6.45 -21.68
CA CYS A 1141 8.96 5.91 -22.37
C CYS A 1141 9.27 4.66 -23.22
N ILE A 1142 10.15 3.76 -22.76
CA ILE A 1142 10.46 2.51 -23.47
C ILE A 1142 9.49 1.36 -23.13
N LEU A 1143 8.97 1.28 -21.90
CA LEU A 1143 8.08 0.20 -21.45
C LEU A 1143 6.65 0.41 -21.97
N ASN A 1144 6.26 -0.39 -22.95
CA ASN A 1144 4.92 -0.55 -23.50
C ASN A 1144 4.17 0.77 -23.75
N CYS A 1145 4.89 1.79 -24.26
CA CYS A 1145 4.43 3.19 -24.26
C CYS A 1145 3.13 3.44 -25.04
N ASP A 1146 2.45 4.54 -24.66
CA ASP A 1146 1.22 5.08 -25.27
C ASP A 1146 -0.02 4.16 -25.09
N LYS A 1147 0.13 3.05 -24.34
CA LYS A 1147 -0.96 2.19 -23.86
C LYS A 1147 -1.39 2.60 -22.46
N VAL A 1148 -2.64 2.27 -22.10
CA VAL A 1148 -3.38 2.77 -20.92
C VAL A 1148 -3.61 4.28 -20.95
N ILE A 1149 -2.57 5.07 -21.19
CA ILE A 1149 -2.59 6.53 -21.30
C ILE A 1149 -1.82 7.01 -22.53
N ARG A 1150 -2.23 8.16 -23.08
CA ARG A 1150 -1.41 8.86 -24.08
C ARG A 1150 -0.20 9.54 -23.42
N MET A 1151 0.97 9.32 -23.99
CA MET A 1151 2.23 10.02 -23.70
C MET A 1151 2.64 10.96 -24.84
N GLN A 1152 2.02 10.85 -26.01
CA GLN A 1152 2.11 11.80 -27.12
C GLN A 1152 0.72 12.22 -27.62
N ALA A 1153 0.64 13.33 -28.35
CA ALA A 1153 -0.59 13.74 -29.03
C ALA A 1153 -1.02 12.70 -30.09
N ALA A 1154 -2.30 12.70 -30.46
CA ALA A 1154 -2.75 11.94 -31.61
C ALA A 1154 -2.12 12.50 -32.91
N SER A 1155 -1.59 11.60 -33.74
CA SER A 1155 -1.02 11.86 -35.07
C SER A 1155 -2.07 11.74 -36.16
#